data_AF-A0A2T7P6S8-F1
#
_entry.id   AF-A0A2T7P6S8-F1
#
_cell.length_a   1.000
_cell.length_b   1.000
_cell.length_c   1.000
_cell.angle_alpha   90.00
_cell.angle_beta   90.00
_cell.angle_gamma   90.00
#
_symmetry.space_group_name_H-M   'P 1'
#
loop_
_entity.id
_entity.type
_entity.pdbx_description
1 polymer ?
#
loop_
_entity_poly.entity_id
_entity_poly.type
_entity_poly.pdbx_seq_one_letter_code
_entity_poly.pdbx_strand_id
1 'polypeptide(L)'
;MAEAHSAVAFSFTVTPEGVDVKLNHEALHAVWESGVLSWKKRIGKWKNNFRNGVFPASPISWLFTVTLMLGLKLAGWDPSCGLIGLLHMHTPVINSYSFSVGQYLSTLLHGTLLWILIIIIIKYFLRLLLTYHGWMYELHGRFSIKTKLWVMMIRMFGGRKPMLNSYQASLPKLPVPALKDTLKRYLESVRPLMGDQQYARMEKLAKEFGNGLGKKLQRYLVLKSWWATNYVTDWWEEYVYLHGRSPIMINSNFYGIDAVLVKPTNQQASRAANIICIMLKCRREVDREELKPILLNKTVPLCSAQYERLFNTTRIPGIETDTIMHLKDSNHIAVYHKGRYFKMYIRHKRRILKPVEIETMIQRILDDDSPPAPGEEHLAALTAVERVPWAKARKEYFSKGKNKASLDAIEKAAFVLSLDTEEQDYCPDDPTALDRYGQAMLHGKGYDRWFDKSFTLVVCPNGRVGFNAEHSWADAPIMAHLWEYAITDEVFTLGYRHDGRCNGVLEGPPPNPIRLEWEFPKPCLDLIESSRFFAEKLCEDVDLHIMMFREYGKGFIKTCKVSPDAYIQLVLQLAYYRSAGKFCLTYESSMTRLFREGRTETVRSCTKDTCAFVKAMEAKADKQELIRLLKAAANTHQDLYRDAMTGKGIDRHLFCLYVTSKYVGEDSPFLAEVLSEPWRLSTSQTPHQQTDKLDLHKYPDRICAGGGFGPVADDGYGVSYIIAGEDTIFFHISCKKSCPSTDSHSSNLATYIILFGFSVKPLYKRNLAWPRPVACTERTNTKIRSCSRSETSSLNSSSGSTSVGPPTSSPPTGPSEKDPLLFHSCTLTPDVVREEVEILKTDFNDRMKQVLFNSMVCAYYMAFVPLCFAQHTIFYQSQLFQNTLYYDTWWVGQHVCLTWLSAFLMLVTHFLSPKYLDLLHRSAVHLGRWQRVEGRHVHVPYSAWSELQVWPQGALVKHVRGLFKADGINVTAEPGNSMHARAVSPPEMYSLPFDCLDAVQPTYACHDVAAGVGLDVGAVSVVAAHSMQRVEPCAVHGFGSFLQFLYSLQAHAQLVHYE
;
A
#
# COMPACT_ATOMS: atom_id res chain seq x y z
N MET A 1 25.60 -15.75 -5.96
CA MET A 1 25.52 -16.94 -5.07
C MET A 1 26.01 -16.69 -3.64
N ALA A 2 26.90 -15.71 -3.39
CA ALA A 2 27.38 -15.38 -2.04
C ALA A 2 26.30 -14.79 -1.09
N GLU A 3 25.26 -14.10 -1.59
CA GLU A 3 24.17 -13.54 -0.77
C GLU A 3 23.13 -14.58 -0.30
N ALA A 4 23.03 -15.73 -0.96
CA ALA A 4 22.10 -16.77 -0.50
C ALA A 4 22.58 -17.37 0.82
N HIS A 5 23.89 -17.55 1.00
CA HIS A 5 24.48 -18.16 2.20
C HIS A 5 24.40 -17.27 3.46
N SER A 6 24.34 -15.94 3.32
CA SER A 6 24.19 -15.02 4.47
C SER A 6 22.74 -14.84 4.92
N ALA A 7 21.76 -15.18 4.07
CA ALA A 7 20.33 -15.05 4.34
C ALA A 7 19.64 -16.35 4.80
N VAL A 8 20.33 -17.50 4.74
CA VAL A 8 19.75 -18.74 5.28
C VAL A 8 19.95 -18.74 6.80
N ALA A 9 18.84 -18.80 7.56
CA ALA A 9 18.88 -19.01 9.00
C ALA A 9 19.56 -20.35 9.39
N PHE A 10 19.74 -21.24 8.41
CA PHE A 10 20.33 -22.57 8.52
C PHE A 10 21.36 -22.77 7.39
N SER A 11 22.64 -22.91 7.70
CA SER A 11 23.60 -23.47 6.74
C SER A 11 23.86 -24.93 7.08
N PHE A 12 23.60 -25.82 6.13
CA PHE A 12 23.87 -27.24 6.24
C PHE A 12 25.19 -27.56 5.52
N THR A 13 26.14 -28.13 6.23
CA THR A 13 27.39 -28.65 5.64
C THR A 13 27.44 -30.15 5.92
N VAL A 14 27.43 -30.97 4.88
CA VAL A 14 27.59 -32.42 5.02
C VAL A 14 29.08 -32.72 5.06
N THR A 15 29.60 -33.12 6.21
CA THR A 15 30.97 -33.60 6.38
C THR A 15 30.97 -35.14 6.38
N PRO A 16 32.12 -35.80 6.18
CA PRO A 16 32.23 -37.27 6.30
C PRO A 16 31.82 -37.82 7.67
N GLU A 17 31.71 -36.95 8.68
CA GLU A 17 31.37 -37.26 10.08
C GLU A 17 29.90 -36.95 10.43
N GLY A 18 29.12 -36.32 9.54
CA GLY A 18 27.70 -36.01 9.75
C GLY A 18 27.22 -34.70 9.13
N VAL A 19 26.01 -34.26 9.50
CA VAL A 19 25.41 -32.98 9.04
C VAL A 19 25.70 -31.90 10.09
N ASP A 20 26.54 -30.91 9.75
CA ASP A 20 26.79 -29.72 10.58
C ASP A 20 25.76 -28.62 10.25
N VAL A 21 24.94 -28.25 11.23
CA VAL A 21 23.90 -27.22 11.12
C VAL A 21 24.33 -25.98 11.89
N LYS A 22 24.76 -24.93 11.18
CA LYS A 22 25.02 -23.62 11.83
C LYS A 22 23.76 -22.76 11.79
N LEU A 23 23.24 -22.47 12.97
CA LEU A 23 22.12 -21.56 13.20
C LEU A 23 22.63 -20.11 13.28
N ASN A 24 22.24 -19.28 12.32
CA ASN A 24 22.54 -17.85 12.39
C ASN A 24 21.52 -17.15 13.30
N HIS A 25 21.91 -16.88 14.54
CA HIS A 25 21.07 -16.22 15.54
C HIS A 25 20.56 -14.83 15.08
N GLU A 26 21.35 -14.07 14.31
CA GLU A 26 20.93 -12.77 13.79
C GLU A 26 19.85 -12.92 12.71
N ALA A 27 19.99 -13.93 11.84
CA ALA A 27 18.98 -14.25 10.83
C ALA A 27 17.67 -14.73 11.47
N LEU A 28 17.73 -15.61 12.47
CA LEU A 28 16.55 -16.04 13.22
C LEU A 28 15.89 -14.89 13.98
N HIS A 29 16.68 -14.03 14.61
CA HIS A 29 16.17 -12.83 15.23
C HIS A 29 15.46 -11.96 14.19
N ALA A 30 16.08 -11.65 13.05
CA ALA A 30 15.45 -10.87 11.97
C ALA A 30 14.15 -11.51 11.44
N VAL A 31 14.08 -12.84 11.32
CA VAL A 31 12.85 -13.56 10.97
C VAL A 31 11.77 -13.37 12.04
N TRP A 32 12.11 -13.55 13.32
CA TRP A 32 11.21 -13.29 14.44
C TRP A 32 10.71 -11.84 14.44
N GLU A 33 11.62 -10.88 14.28
CA GLU A 33 11.28 -9.45 14.23
C GLU A 33 10.34 -9.12 13.06
N SER A 34 10.60 -9.69 11.89
CA SER A 34 9.74 -9.59 10.70
C SER A 34 8.37 -10.18 10.98
N GLY A 35 8.31 -11.34 11.65
CA GLY A 35 7.10 -11.95 12.16
C GLY A 35 6.31 -11.01 13.06
N VAL A 36 6.94 -10.45 14.10
CA VAL A 36 6.31 -9.50 15.03
C VAL A 36 5.79 -8.26 14.33
N LEU A 37 6.55 -7.68 13.38
CA LEU A 37 6.11 -6.52 12.60
C LEU A 37 4.93 -6.85 11.70
N SER A 38 4.95 -8.03 11.06
CA SER A 38 3.84 -8.53 10.24
C SER A 38 2.58 -8.70 11.08
N TRP A 39 2.70 -9.31 12.27
CA TRP A 39 1.60 -9.45 13.23
C TRP A 39 1.06 -8.09 13.70
N LYS A 40 1.93 -7.15 14.09
CA LYS A 40 1.52 -5.78 14.48
C LYS A 40 0.77 -5.07 13.35
N LYS A 41 1.23 -5.20 12.10
CA LYS A 41 0.52 -4.66 10.92
C LYS A 41 -0.83 -5.33 10.70
N ARG A 42 -0.91 -6.66 10.82
CA ARG A 42 -2.17 -7.41 10.70
C ARG A 42 -3.17 -6.99 11.77
N ILE A 43 -2.75 -6.89 13.03
CA ILE A 43 -3.58 -6.41 14.15
C ILE A 43 -4.02 -4.96 13.90
N GLY A 44 -3.11 -4.09 13.44
CA GLY A 44 -3.44 -2.71 13.08
C GLY A 44 -4.50 -2.62 11.98
N LYS A 45 -4.36 -3.39 10.90
CA LYS A 45 -5.35 -3.49 9.81
C LYS A 45 -6.68 -4.04 10.31
N TRP A 46 -6.66 -5.10 11.13
CA TRP A 46 -7.86 -5.64 11.75
C TRP A 46 -8.57 -4.60 12.63
N LYS A 47 -7.83 -3.85 13.44
CA LYS A 47 -8.36 -2.75 14.26
C LYS A 47 -8.99 -1.65 13.41
N ASN A 48 -8.35 -1.26 12.31
CA ASN A 48 -8.89 -0.26 11.38
C ASN A 48 -10.15 -0.79 10.68
N ASN A 49 -10.13 -2.02 10.19
CA ASN A 49 -11.29 -2.68 9.58
C ASN A 49 -12.46 -2.78 10.55
N PHE A 50 -12.20 -3.15 11.81
CA PHE A 50 -13.22 -3.14 12.86
C PHE A 50 -13.76 -1.73 13.10
N ARG A 51 -12.88 -0.73 13.23
CA ARG A 51 -13.27 0.67 13.45
C ARG A 51 -14.11 1.23 12.30
N ASN A 52 -13.76 0.95 11.05
CA ASN A 52 -14.55 1.32 9.87
C ASN A 52 -15.86 0.51 9.78
N GLY A 53 -15.81 -0.76 10.20
CA GLY A 53 -16.95 -1.66 10.30
C GLY A 53 -18.01 -1.16 11.27
N VAL A 54 -17.63 -0.42 12.32
CA VAL A 54 -18.56 0.09 13.34
C VAL A 54 -18.84 1.60 13.21
N PHE A 55 -18.03 2.33 12.44
CA PHE A 55 -18.25 3.74 12.14
C PHE A 55 -19.62 3.98 11.48
N PRO A 56 -20.41 5.00 11.84
CA PRO A 56 -20.06 6.20 12.61
C PRO A 56 -20.14 6.05 14.13
N ALA A 57 -20.51 4.88 14.64
CA ALA A 57 -20.43 4.59 16.07
C ALA A 57 -18.98 4.35 16.51
N SER A 58 -18.78 4.22 17.83
CA SER A 58 -17.46 3.93 18.40
C SER A 58 -17.50 2.66 19.25
N PRO A 59 -16.37 1.96 19.46
CA PRO A 59 -16.33 0.82 20.38
C PRO A 59 -16.82 1.16 21.79
N ILE A 60 -16.68 2.41 22.24
CA ILE A 60 -17.17 2.88 23.54
C ILE A 60 -18.71 2.87 23.59
N SER A 61 -19.38 3.14 22.45
CA SER A 61 -20.85 3.08 22.39
C SER A 61 -21.42 1.67 22.55
N TRP A 62 -20.66 0.63 22.22
CA TRP A 62 -21.03 -0.75 22.51
C TRP A 62 -21.09 -0.98 24.02
N LEU A 63 -20.03 -0.58 24.74
CA LEU A 63 -19.96 -0.71 26.19
C LEU A 63 -21.13 0.03 26.86
N PHE A 64 -21.44 1.24 26.39
CA PHE A 64 -22.60 2.00 26.89
C PHE A 64 -23.92 1.24 26.65
N THR A 65 -24.13 0.70 25.45
CA THR A 65 -25.36 -0.03 25.09
C THR A 65 -25.52 -1.29 25.96
N VAL A 66 -24.45 -2.08 26.10
CA VAL A 66 -24.46 -3.30 26.92
C VAL A 66 -24.67 -2.98 28.40
N THR A 67 -23.98 -1.96 28.93
CA THR A 67 -24.11 -1.55 30.34
C THR A 67 -25.52 -1.05 30.63
N LEU A 68 -26.12 -0.31 29.69
CA LEU A 68 -27.51 0.13 29.81
C LEU A 68 -28.48 -1.06 29.81
N MET A 69 -28.32 -2.02 28.90
CA MET A 69 -29.17 -3.22 28.85
C MET A 69 -29.04 -4.06 30.12
N LEU A 70 -27.81 -4.23 30.62
CA LEU A 70 -27.55 -4.94 31.86
C LEU A 70 -28.15 -4.20 33.07
N GLY A 71 -27.99 -2.88 33.14
CA GLY A 71 -28.55 -2.05 34.20
C GLY A 71 -30.09 -2.09 34.23
N LEU A 72 -30.74 -2.02 33.07
CA LEU A 72 -32.20 -2.17 32.95
C LEU A 72 -32.66 -3.56 33.42
N LYS A 73 -31.94 -4.61 33.02
CA LYS A 73 -32.23 -5.98 33.45
C LYS A 73 -32.06 -6.15 34.97
N LEU A 74 -31.02 -5.56 35.56
CA LEU A 74 -30.80 -5.54 37.02
C LEU A 74 -31.88 -4.76 37.76
N ALA A 75 -32.45 -3.72 37.14
CA ALA A 75 -33.61 -2.99 37.65
C ALA A 75 -34.95 -3.72 37.45
N GLY A 76 -34.93 -4.95 36.90
CA GLY A 76 -36.12 -5.78 36.67
C GLY A 76 -36.91 -5.42 35.41
N TRP A 77 -36.38 -4.56 34.54
CA TRP A 77 -37.04 -4.14 33.31
C TRP A 77 -36.46 -4.90 32.12
N ASP A 78 -37.30 -5.52 31.30
CA ASP A 78 -36.88 -6.16 30.05
C ASP A 78 -37.24 -5.31 28.82
N PRO A 79 -36.31 -4.46 28.33
CA PRO A 79 -36.55 -3.63 27.15
C PRO A 79 -36.59 -4.45 25.84
N SER A 80 -36.25 -5.74 25.87
CA SER A 80 -36.21 -6.60 24.69
C SER A 80 -37.57 -7.22 24.32
N CYS A 81 -38.62 -6.95 25.11
CA CYS A 81 -39.94 -7.56 24.94
C CYS A 81 -39.88 -9.11 24.92
N GLY A 82 -39.04 -9.72 25.77
CA GLY A 82 -38.91 -11.17 25.90
C GLY A 82 -37.85 -11.82 24.99
N LEU A 83 -37.19 -11.06 24.12
CA LEU A 83 -36.14 -11.59 23.23
C LEU A 83 -34.95 -12.18 24.02
N ILE A 84 -34.60 -11.58 25.17
CA ILE A 84 -33.53 -12.09 26.04
C ILE A 84 -33.86 -13.49 26.57
N GLY A 85 -35.13 -13.72 26.94
CA GLY A 85 -35.61 -15.05 27.35
C GLY A 85 -35.55 -16.05 26.20
N LEU A 86 -35.97 -15.64 25.00
CA LEU A 86 -35.92 -16.48 23.80
C LEU A 86 -34.48 -16.87 23.41
N LEU A 87 -33.54 -15.92 23.50
CA LEU A 87 -32.11 -16.17 23.27
C LEU A 87 -31.53 -17.16 24.29
N HIS A 88 -31.96 -17.10 25.55
CA HIS A 88 -31.52 -18.05 26.57
C HIS A 88 -31.98 -19.47 26.24
N MET A 89 -33.24 -19.65 25.85
CA MET A 89 -33.83 -20.96 25.57
C MET A 89 -33.31 -21.62 24.29
N HIS A 90 -33.05 -20.82 23.24
CA HIS A 90 -32.74 -21.34 21.91
C HIS A 90 -31.24 -21.33 21.55
N THR A 91 -30.37 -20.84 22.43
CA THR A 91 -28.91 -20.87 22.20
C THR A 91 -28.30 -22.02 23.03
N PRO A 92 -27.93 -23.17 22.43
CA PRO A 92 -27.54 -24.37 23.18
C PRO A 92 -26.38 -24.15 24.16
N VAL A 93 -25.42 -23.30 23.77
CA VAL A 93 -24.26 -22.93 24.59
C VAL A 93 -24.64 -22.03 25.78
N ILE A 94 -25.69 -21.21 25.66
CA ILE A 94 -26.13 -20.33 26.76
C ILE A 94 -27.03 -21.09 27.74
N ASN A 95 -27.84 -22.01 27.21
CA ASN A 95 -28.76 -22.83 28.00
C ASN A 95 -28.04 -23.88 28.87
N SER A 96 -26.78 -24.22 28.55
CA SER A 96 -25.97 -25.15 29.36
C SER A 96 -25.43 -24.53 30.66
N TYR A 97 -25.50 -23.20 30.81
CA TYR A 97 -25.10 -22.50 32.05
C TYR A 97 -26.29 -22.34 33.01
N SER A 98 -25.99 -22.02 34.28
CA SER A 98 -27.04 -21.70 35.27
C SER A 98 -27.98 -20.59 34.77
N PHE A 99 -29.26 -20.65 35.14
CA PHE A 99 -30.29 -19.71 34.69
C PHE A 99 -29.86 -18.24 34.82
N SER A 100 -29.26 -17.86 35.95
CA SER A 100 -28.76 -16.50 36.20
C SER A 100 -27.64 -16.11 35.22
N VAL A 101 -26.66 -16.99 35.01
CA VAL A 101 -25.55 -16.73 34.07
C VAL A 101 -26.05 -16.69 32.63
N GLY A 102 -26.94 -17.61 32.26
CA GLY A 102 -27.56 -17.65 30.94
C GLY A 102 -28.36 -16.38 30.62
N GLN A 103 -29.09 -15.82 31.59
CA GLN A 103 -29.79 -14.55 31.43
C GLN A 103 -28.84 -13.37 31.19
N TYR A 104 -27.71 -13.29 31.89
CA TYR A 104 -26.71 -12.24 31.66
C TYR A 104 -26.02 -12.37 30.30
N LEU A 105 -25.66 -13.59 29.90
CA LEU A 105 -25.09 -13.87 28.58
C LEU A 105 -26.08 -13.53 27.45
N SER A 106 -27.36 -13.87 27.61
CA SER A 106 -28.42 -13.47 26.67
C SER A 106 -28.61 -11.96 26.60
N THR A 107 -28.49 -11.26 27.74
CA THR A 107 -28.57 -9.79 27.79
C THR A 107 -27.38 -9.14 27.08
N LEU A 108 -26.17 -9.68 27.25
CA LEU A 108 -24.96 -9.24 26.55
C LEU A 108 -25.07 -9.47 25.03
N LEU A 109 -25.55 -10.65 24.62
CA LEU A 109 -25.78 -10.99 23.22
C LEU A 109 -26.82 -10.06 22.61
N HIS A 110 -27.96 -9.88 23.28
CA HIS A 110 -29.00 -8.96 22.85
C HIS A 110 -28.49 -7.52 22.72
N GLY A 111 -27.78 -6.99 23.73
CA GLY A 111 -27.21 -5.65 23.69
C GLY A 111 -26.20 -5.47 22.55
N THR A 112 -25.43 -6.50 22.24
CA THR A 112 -24.49 -6.49 21.11
C THR A 112 -25.21 -6.51 19.76
N LEU A 113 -26.24 -7.36 19.60
CA LEU A 113 -27.06 -7.41 18.39
C LEU A 113 -27.82 -6.10 18.16
N LEU A 114 -28.39 -5.52 19.22
CA LEU A 114 -29.04 -4.21 19.19
C LEU A 114 -28.05 -3.12 18.75
N TRP A 115 -26.84 -3.12 19.30
CA TRP A 115 -25.80 -2.17 18.91
C TRP A 115 -25.41 -2.30 17.43
N ILE A 116 -25.22 -3.52 16.93
CA ILE A 116 -24.94 -3.79 15.51
C ILE A 116 -26.12 -3.30 14.65
N LEU A 117 -27.36 -3.59 15.04
CA LEU A 117 -28.56 -3.14 14.35
C LEU A 117 -28.62 -1.61 14.27
N ILE A 118 -28.37 -0.92 15.39
CA ILE A 118 -28.30 0.55 15.43
C ILE A 118 -27.23 1.08 14.46
N ILE A 119 -26.04 0.48 14.42
CA ILE A 119 -24.98 0.88 13.47
C ILE A 119 -25.45 0.70 12.03
N ILE A 120 -26.04 -0.45 11.71
CA ILE A 120 -26.57 -0.72 10.37
C ILE A 120 -27.60 0.34 10.00
N ILE A 121 -28.57 0.61 10.88
CA ILE A 121 -29.59 1.65 10.66
C ILE A 121 -28.94 3.02 10.43
N ILE A 122 -27.99 3.44 11.27
CA ILE A 122 -27.31 4.72 11.10
C ILE A 122 -26.53 4.77 9.79
N LYS A 123 -25.84 3.70 9.39
CA LYS A 123 -25.12 3.63 8.11
C LYS A 123 -26.06 3.77 6.91
N TYR A 124 -27.18 3.04 6.91
CA TYR A 124 -28.18 3.16 5.86
C TYR A 124 -28.82 4.53 5.83
N PHE A 125 -29.10 5.11 7.00
CA PHE A 125 -29.62 6.47 7.12
C PHE A 125 -28.63 7.51 6.60
N LEU A 126 -27.34 7.40 6.97
CA LEU A 126 -26.28 8.26 6.45
C LEU A 126 -26.12 8.10 4.94
N ARG A 127 -26.20 6.88 4.41
CA ARG A 127 -26.21 6.64 2.94
C ARG A 127 -27.39 7.32 2.25
N LEU A 128 -28.58 7.22 2.84
CA LEU A 128 -29.78 7.90 2.33
C LEU A 128 -29.60 9.42 2.34
N LEU A 129 -29.07 9.98 3.43
CA LEU A 129 -28.73 11.40 3.51
C LEU A 129 -27.74 11.80 2.41
N LEU A 130 -26.66 11.03 2.24
CA LEU A 130 -25.63 11.31 1.24
C LEU A 130 -26.12 11.15 -0.21
N THR A 131 -27.27 10.49 -0.45
CA THR A 131 -27.90 10.43 -1.77
C THR A 131 -28.58 11.74 -2.16
N TYR A 132 -28.87 12.63 -1.20
CA TYR A 132 -29.43 13.95 -1.48
C TYR A 132 -28.36 14.90 -2.02
N HIS A 133 -28.51 15.30 -3.28
CA HIS A 133 -27.61 16.24 -3.96
C HIS A 133 -28.24 17.60 -4.28
N GLY A 134 -29.47 17.86 -3.81
CA GLY A 134 -30.17 19.12 -4.10
C GLY A 134 -29.41 20.36 -3.63
N TRP A 135 -28.60 20.21 -2.58
CA TRP A 135 -27.73 21.26 -2.05
C TRP A 135 -26.72 21.82 -3.06
N MET A 136 -26.32 21.06 -4.09
CA MET A 136 -25.38 21.54 -5.12
C MET A 136 -26.00 22.51 -6.12
N TYR A 137 -27.32 22.49 -6.25
CA TYR A 137 -28.07 23.37 -7.15
C TYR A 137 -28.58 24.63 -6.44
N GLU A 138 -28.39 24.73 -5.12
CA GLU A 138 -28.74 25.92 -4.35
C GLU A 138 -27.62 26.99 -4.46
N LEU A 139 -28.02 28.26 -4.47
CA LEU A 139 -27.09 29.38 -4.49
C LEU A 139 -26.28 29.42 -3.18
N HIS A 140 -24.96 29.60 -3.31
CA HIS A 140 -24.07 29.72 -2.16
C HIS A 140 -24.54 30.83 -1.19
N GLY A 141 -24.61 30.50 0.09
CA GLY A 141 -25.06 31.42 1.14
C GLY A 141 -26.58 31.54 1.30
N ARG A 142 -27.38 30.98 0.38
CA ARG A 142 -28.85 30.97 0.43
C ARG A 142 -29.40 29.55 0.49
N PHE A 143 -29.02 28.81 1.53
CA PHE A 143 -29.48 27.44 1.72
C PHE A 143 -30.94 27.38 2.18
N SER A 144 -31.71 26.46 1.59
CA SER A 144 -33.07 26.14 2.01
C SER A 144 -33.08 25.56 3.43
N ILE A 145 -34.22 25.66 4.14
CA ILE A 145 -34.39 25.02 5.45
C ILE A 145 -34.14 23.51 5.34
N LYS A 146 -34.58 22.89 4.24
CA LYS A 146 -34.34 21.48 3.92
C LYS A 146 -32.83 21.16 3.90
N THR A 147 -32.03 21.95 3.18
CA THR A 147 -30.58 21.75 3.10
C THR A 147 -29.88 22.02 4.44
N LYS A 148 -30.31 23.03 5.19
CA LYS A 148 -29.78 23.31 6.55
C LYS A 148 -30.05 22.14 7.51
N LEU A 149 -31.27 21.62 7.53
CA LEU A 149 -31.64 20.44 8.32
C LEU A 149 -30.83 19.22 7.88
N TRP A 150 -30.69 19.00 6.58
CA TRP A 150 -29.86 17.91 6.04
C TRP A 150 -28.39 18.00 6.48
N VAL A 151 -27.77 19.19 6.42
CA VAL A 151 -26.39 19.41 6.91
C VAL A 151 -26.29 19.09 8.40
N MET A 152 -27.26 19.54 9.20
CA MET A 152 -27.32 19.23 10.63
C MET A 152 -27.37 17.71 10.86
N MET A 153 -28.21 16.99 10.11
CA MET A 153 -28.33 15.54 10.21
C MET A 153 -27.03 14.82 9.81
N ILE A 154 -26.38 15.22 8.71
CA ILE A 154 -25.08 14.64 8.33
C ILE A 154 -24.04 14.86 9.44
N ARG A 155 -23.98 16.05 10.03
CA ARG A 155 -23.02 16.33 11.11
C ARG A 155 -23.32 15.54 12.38
N MET A 156 -24.60 15.30 12.67
CA MET A 156 -25.04 14.51 13.82
C MET A 156 -24.70 13.01 13.65
N PHE A 157 -24.97 12.45 12.47
CA PHE A 157 -24.80 11.01 12.20
C PHE A 157 -23.46 10.65 11.54
N GLY A 158 -22.66 11.63 11.11
CA GLY A 158 -21.37 11.44 10.44
C GLY A 158 -20.23 11.00 11.36
N GLY A 159 -20.47 10.80 12.66
CA GLY A 159 -19.46 10.34 13.60
C GLY A 159 -18.38 11.39 13.92
N ARG A 160 -17.50 11.06 14.88
CA ARG A 160 -16.41 11.94 15.33
C ARG A 160 -15.05 11.35 14.94
N LYS A 161 -14.13 12.20 14.47
CA LYS A 161 -12.74 11.83 14.09
C LYS A 161 -12.69 10.67 13.06
N PRO A 162 -13.20 10.88 11.84
CA PRO A 162 -13.16 9.87 10.80
C PRO A 162 -11.72 9.58 10.35
N MET A 163 -11.45 8.31 10.03
CA MET A 163 -10.24 7.83 9.36
C MET A 163 -10.46 7.82 7.84
N LEU A 164 -9.39 7.62 7.06
CA LEU A 164 -9.42 7.73 5.59
C LEU A 164 -10.59 6.97 4.95
N ASN A 165 -10.87 5.76 5.44
CA ASN A 165 -11.88 4.85 4.90
C ASN A 165 -13.18 4.78 5.70
N SER A 166 -13.34 5.59 6.76
CA SER A 166 -14.49 5.50 7.67
C SER A 166 -15.85 5.66 6.96
N TYR A 167 -15.93 6.54 5.95
CA TYR A 167 -17.18 6.76 5.22
C TYR A 167 -17.45 5.76 4.09
N GLN A 168 -16.50 4.88 3.70
CA GLN A 168 -16.64 4.03 2.50
C GLN A 168 -17.90 3.15 2.52
N ALA A 169 -18.25 2.59 3.68
CA ALA A 169 -19.45 1.78 3.83
C ALA A 169 -20.76 2.60 3.80
N SER A 170 -20.68 3.91 4.05
CA SER A 170 -21.84 4.82 4.11
C SER A 170 -22.04 5.60 2.81
N LEU A 171 -21.07 5.61 1.88
CA LEU A 171 -21.23 6.27 0.59
C LEU A 171 -22.33 5.60 -0.25
N PRO A 172 -23.10 6.38 -1.01
CA PRO A 172 -24.08 5.85 -1.95
C PRO A 172 -23.40 5.15 -3.14
N LYS A 173 -24.11 4.20 -3.76
CA LYS A 173 -23.70 3.64 -5.06
C LYS A 173 -24.01 4.67 -6.17
N LEU A 174 -23.21 4.66 -7.24
CA LEU A 174 -23.48 5.49 -8.42
C LEU A 174 -24.83 5.08 -9.04
N PRO A 175 -25.79 6.00 -9.22
CA PRO A 175 -27.09 5.67 -9.81
C PRO A 175 -26.98 5.43 -11.32
N VAL A 176 -27.77 4.50 -11.85
CA VAL A 176 -27.91 4.31 -13.30
C VAL A 176 -28.90 5.37 -13.84
N PRO A 177 -28.49 6.26 -14.76
CA PRO A 177 -29.40 7.25 -15.33
C PRO A 177 -30.55 6.61 -16.12
N ALA A 178 -31.66 7.34 -16.25
CA ALA A 178 -32.75 6.91 -17.12
C ALA A 178 -32.33 6.99 -18.59
N LEU A 179 -32.55 5.92 -19.36
CA LEU A 179 -32.22 5.85 -20.78
C LEU A 179 -32.78 7.04 -21.58
N LYS A 180 -34.04 7.40 -21.34
CA LYS A 180 -34.71 8.53 -22.02
C LYS A 180 -33.98 9.85 -21.79
N ASP A 181 -33.52 10.10 -20.57
CA ASP A 181 -32.82 11.33 -20.21
C ASP A 181 -31.43 11.36 -20.85
N THR A 182 -30.73 10.22 -20.85
CA THR A 182 -29.44 10.07 -21.52
C THR A 182 -29.54 10.35 -23.02
N LEU A 183 -30.53 9.77 -23.72
CA LEU A 183 -30.73 10.00 -25.14
C LEU A 183 -31.09 11.45 -25.46
N LYS A 184 -31.99 12.06 -24.66
CA LYS A 184 -32.35 13.47 -24.81
C LYS A 184 -31.12 14.38 -24.67
N ARG A 185 -30.35 14.21 -23.58
CA ARG A 185 -29.16 15.02 -23.28
C ARG A 185 -28.05 14.80 -24.32
N TYR A 186 -27.88 13.57 -24.79
CA TYR A 186 -26.96 13.28 -25.90
C TYR A 186 -27.33 14.08 -27.15
N LEU A 187 -28.59 13.99 -27.61
CA LEU A 187 -29.08 14.74 -28.76
C LEU A 187 -28.98 16.26 -28.56
N GLU A 188 -29.18 16.77 -27.35
CA GLU A 188 -28.95 18.19 -27.04
C GLU A 188 -27.46 18.57 -27.19
N SER A 189 -26.55 17.70 -26.75
CA SER A 189 -25.10 17.94 -26.77
C SER A 189 -24.48 17.90 -28.16
N VAL A 190 -24.98 17.04 -29.06
CA VAL A 190 -24.42 16.91 -30.43
C VAL A 190 -25.07 17.84 -31.44
N ARG A 191 -26.21 18.47 -31.10
CA ARG A 191 -26.87 19.41 -32.00
C ARG A 191 -25.96 20.52 -32.55
N PRO A 192 -25.10 21.20 -31.75
CA PRO A 192 -24.18 22.20 -32.31
C PRO A 192 -23.04 21.62 -33.17
N LEU A 193 -22.82 20.31 -33.14
CA LEU A 193 -21.73 19.62 -33.83
C LEU A 193 -22.16 19.02 -35.18
N MET A 194 -23.47 18.90 -35.43
CA MET A 194 -24.03 18.22 -36.58
C MET A 194 -24.90 19.15 -37.43
N GLY A 195 -24.83 19.01 -38.76
CA GLY A 195 -25.79 19.61 -39.68
C GLY A 195 -27.18 18.98 -39.57
N ASP A 196 -28.20 19.61 -40.14
CA ASP A 196 -29.61 19.21 -39.98
C ASP A 196 -29.90 17.78 -40.46
N GLN A 197 -29.34 17.39 -41.60
CA GLN A 197 -29.53 16.03 -42.14
C GLN A 197 -28.88 14.97 -41.24
N GLN A 198 -27.65 15.20 -40.78
CA GLN A 198 -26.94 14.29 -39.87
C GLN A 198 -27.67 14.20 -38.53
N TYR A 199 -28.16 15.33 -38.01
CA TYR A 199 -28.92 15.37 -36.77
C TYR A 199 -30.24 14.60 -36.86
N ALA A 200 -31.01 14.76 -37.94
CA ALA A 200 -32.25 14.02 -38.16
C ALA A 200 -32.02 12.50 -38.24
N ARG A 201 -30.91 12.07 -38.87
CA ARG A 201 -30.49 10.66 -38.86
C ARG A 201 -30.14 10.19 -37.44
N MET A 202 -29.38 10.97 -36.68
CA MET A 202 -29.01 10.63 -35.31
C MET A 202 -30.23 10.55 -34.38
N GLU A 203 -31.19 11.46 -34.53
CA GLU A 203 -32.46 11.44 -33.79
C GLU A 203 -33.25 10.15 -34.09
N LYS A 204 -33.31 9.73 -35.35
CA LYS A 204 -33.91 8.46 -35.75
C LYS A 204 -33.21 7.27 -35.08
N LEU A 205 -31.88 7.21 -35.15
CA LEU A 205 -31.09 6.14 -34.51
C LEU A 205 -31.29 6.10 -33.00
N ALA A 206 -31.28 7.26 -32.32
CA ALA A 206 -31.52 7.36 -30.89
C ALA A 206 -32.93 6.89 -30.52
N LYS A 207 -33.95 7.24 -31.33
CA LYS A 207 -35.34 6.80 -31.11
C LYS A 207 -35.51 5.30 -31.31
N GLU A 208 -34.91 4.73 -32.35
CA GLU A 208 -34.92 3.28 -32.60
C GLU A 208 -34.20 2.52 -31.47
N PHE A 209 -33.02 2.98 -31.08
CA PHE A 209 -32.27 2.41 -29.95
C PHE A 209 -33.07 2.49 -28.64
N GLY A 210 -33.61 3.66 -28.32
CA GLY A 210 -34.40 3.90 -27.11
C GLY A 210 -35.70 3.09 -27.06
N ASN A 211 -36.27 2.72 -28.20
CA ASN A 211 -37.48 1.91 -28.27
C ASN A 211 -37.21 0.40 -28.37
N GLY A 212 -36.06 0.00 -28.89
CA GLY A 212 -35.61 -1.39 -29.05
C GLY A 212 -34.49 -1.78 -28.09
N LEU A 213 -33.30 -2.06 -28.66
CA LEU A 213 -32.15 -2.65 -27.96
C LEU A 213 -31.75 -1.91 -26.67
N GLY A 214 -31.81 -0.58 -26.66
CA GLY A 214 -31.44 0.22 -25.49
C GLY A 214 -32.22 -0.14 -24.23
N LYS A 215 -33.52 -0.50 -24.33
CA LYS A 215 -34.31 -0.95 -23.17
C LYS A 215 -33.82 -2.29 -22.62
N LYS A 216 -33.41 -3.20 -23.50
CA LYS A 216 -32.85 -4.51 -23.12
C LYS A 216 -31.52 -4.30 -22.38
N LEU A 217 -30.61 -3.50 -22.94
CA LEU A 217 -29.32 -3.19 -22.33
C LEU A 217 -29.47 -2.46 -20.99
N GLN A 218 -30.40 -1.51 -20.89
CA GLN A 218 -30.72 -0.79 -19.64
C GLN A 218 -31.10 -1.76 -18.51
N ARG A 219 -31.89 -2.80 -18.79
CA ARG A 219 -32.32 -3.77 -17.77
C ARG A 219 -31.13 -4.55 -17.21
N TYR A 220 -30.22 -5.00 -18.06
CA TYR A 220 -28.98 -5.66 -17.62
C TYR A 220 -28.09 -4.72 -16.81
N LEU A 221 -28.00 -3.45 -17.21
CA LEU A 221 -27.19 -2.47 -16.49
C LEU A 221 -27.77 -2.16 -15.09
N VAL A 222 -29.09 -2.04 -14.97
CA VAL A 222 -29.77 -1.92 -13.67
C VAL A 222 -29.52 -3.16 -12.82
N LEU A 223 -29.59 -4.37 -13.40
CA LEU A 223 -29.26 -5.60 -12.69
C LEU A 223 -27.81 -5.60 -12.19
N LYS A 224 -26.84 -5.17 -13.02
CA LYS A 224 -25.43 -5.00 -12.59
C LYS A 224 -25.33 -4.06 -11.39
N SER A 225 -26.07 -2.95 -11.38
CA SER A 225 -26.02 -1.96 -10.29
C SER A 225 -26.47 -2.50 -8.93
N TRP A 226 -27.29 -3.56 -8.91
CA TRP A 226 -27.72 -4.19 -7.66
C TRP A 226 -26.57 -4.96 -7.00
N TRP A 227 -25.78 -5.67 -7.82
CA TRP A 227 -24.71 -6.55 -7.35
C TRP A 227 -23.35 -5.84 -7.24
N ALA A 228 -23.05 -4.89 -8.12
CA ALA A 228 -21.79 -4.15 -8.10
C ALA A 228 -21.79 -3.07 -7.00
N THR A 229 -20.60 -2.76 -6.47
CA THR A 229 -20.35 -1.59 -5.59
C THR A 229 -20.49 -0.29 -6.37
N ASN A 230 -20.03 -0.29 -7.61
CA ASN A 230 -20.21 0.74 -8.62
C ASN A 230 -20.39 0.07 -9.98
N TYR A 231 -21.39 0.45 -10.76
CA TYR A 231 -21.68 -0.24 -12.02
C TYR A 231 -20.70 0.12 -13.15
N VAL A 232 -19.88 1.17 -12.99
CA VAL A 232 -18.97 1.71 -14.01
C VAL A 232 -17.51 1.32 -13.77
N THR A 233 -17.04 1.37 -12.52
CA THR A 233 -15.61 1.45 -12.19
C THR A 233 -14.76 0.29 -12.70
N ASP A 234 -15.24 -0.95 -12.55
CA ASP A 234 -14.57 -2.16 -13.03
C ASP A 234 -14.40 -2.14 -14.55
N TRP A 235 -15.49 -1.90 -15.28
CA TRP A 235 -15.47 -1.80 -16.73
C TRP A 235 -14.68 -0.60 -17.26
N TRP A 236 -14.71 0.53 -16.54
CA TRP A 236 -13.92 1.71 -16.91
C TRP A 236 -12.42 1.44 -16.81
N GLU A 237 -11.97 0.85 -15.70
CA GLU A 237 -10.57 0.46 -15.53
C GLU A 237 -10.14 -0.56 -16.59
N GLU A 238 -10.94 -1.60 -16.78
CA GLU A 238 -10.64 -2.70 -17.68
C GLU A 238 -10.64 -2.29 -19.15
N TYR A 239 -11.72 -1.68 -19.67
CA TYR A 239 -11.89 -1.48 -21.11
C TYR A 239 -11.30 -0.18 -21.62
N VAL A 240 -11.21 0.87 -20.79
CA VAL A 240 -10.66 2.16 -21.25
C VAL A 240 -9.15 2.21 -21.09
N TYR A 241 -8.60 1.59 -20.04
CA TYR A 241 -7.16 1.60 -19.83
C TYR A 241 -6.52 0.26 -20.13
N LEU A 242 -6.96 -0.82 -19.48
CA LEU A 242 -6.21 -2.09 -19.48
C LEU A 242 -6.32 -2.88 -20.79
N HIS A 243 -7.40 -2.75 -21.55
CA HIS A 243 -7.54 -3.33 -22.89
C HIS A 243 -6.87 -2.51 -23.98
N GLY A 244 -6.62 -1.21 -23.78
CA GLY A 244 -5.94 -0.37 -24.76
C GLY A 244 -4.56 -0.93 -25.10
N ARG A 245 -4.26 -1.12 -26.40
CA ARG A 245 -2.99 -1.71 -26.89
C ARG A 245 -1.97 -0.67 -27.37
N SER A 246 -2.41 0.58 -27.53
CA SER A 246 -1.55 1.71 -27.87
C SER A 246 -0.52 2.00 -26.77
N PRO A 247 0.58 2.70 -27.09
CA PRO A 247 1.57 3.10 -26.10
C PRO A 247 0.95 3.99 -25.01
N ILE A 248 1.29 3.77 -23.74
CA ILE A 248 0.73 4.57 -22.63
C ILE A 248 1.49 5.88 -22.38
N MET A 249 2.80 5.91 -22.70
CA MET A 249 3.59 7.13 -22.68
C MET A 249 2.89 8.18 -23.57
N ILE A 250 2.70 9.39 -23.04
CA ILE A 250 1.97 10.52 -23.66
C ILE A 250 0.46 10.29 -23.79
N ASN A 251 0.01 9.16 -24.33
CA ASN A 251 -1.40 8.93 -24.67
C ASN A 251 -2.29 8.59 -23.46
N SER A 252 -1.69 8.18 -22.33
CA SER A 252 -2.41 7.83 -21.10
C SER A 252 -1.75 8.41 -19.86
N ASN A 253 -0.41 8.34 -19.75
CA ASN A 253 0.31 8.88 -18.59
C ASN A 253 0.14 10.41 -18.53
N PHE A 254 0.05 10.93 -17.30
CA PHE A 254 0.01 12.36 -17.02
C PHE A 254 1.18 12.75 -16.11
N TYR A 255 1.45 14.05 -15.98
CA TYR A 255 2.58 14.55 -15.20
C TYR A 255 2.22 15.70 -14.28
N GLY A 256 3.13 16.06 -13.37
CA GLY A 256 3.07 17.28 -12.57
C GLY A 256 4.44 17.93 -12.37
N ILE A 257 4.43 19.24 -12.16
CA ILE A 257 5.63 20.11 -12.05
C ILE A 257 5.75 20.69 -10.62
N ASP A 258 6.97 21.03 -10.20
CA ASP A 258 7.30 21.73 -8.94
C ASP A 258 6.55 23.05 -8.73
N ALA A 259 6.68 23.62 -7.53
CA ALA A 259 6.41 25.03 -7.27
C ALA A 259 7.47 25.91 -7.94
N VAL A 260 7.25 26.25 -9.21
CA VAL A 260 8.27 26.85 -10.09
C VAL A 260 8.83 28.20 -9.63
N LEU A 261 8.12 28.94 -8.78
CA LEU A 261 8.59 30.26 -8.30
C LEU A 261 9.54 30.17 -7.10
N VAL A 262 9.65 29.02 -6.45
CA VAL A 262 10.51 28.83 -5.28
C VAL A 262 11.38 27.60 -5.50
N LYS A 263 12.67 27.73 -5.17
CA LYS A 263 13.61 26.61 -5.17
C LYS A 263 14.18 26.44 -3.75
N PRO A 264 13.70 25.45 -2.97
CA PRO A 264 14.15 25.22 -1.59
C PRO A 264 15.63 24.86 -1.43
N THR A 265 16.23 24.17 -2.42
CA THR A 265 17.65 23.83 -2.47
C THR A 265 18.06 23.56 -3.92
N ASN A 266 19.34 23.76 -4.24
CA ASN A 266 19.94 23.39 -5.53
C ASN A 266 20.54 21.98 -5.53
N GLN A 267 20.54 21.29 -4.38
CA GLN A 267 21.18 19.99 -4.24
C GLN A 267 20.21 18.85 -4.63
N GLN A 268 20.48 18.18 -5.75
CA GLN A 268 19.66 17.06 -6.25
C GLN A 268 19.43 15.96 -5.20
N ALA A 269 20.50 15.47 -4.55
CA ALA A 269 20.41 14.42 -3.54
C ALA A 269 19.58 14.83 -2.32
N SER A 270 19.78 16.06 -1.84
CA SER A 270 19.08 16.58 -0.66
C SER A 270 17.59 16.78 -0.93
N ARG A 271 17.23 17.36 -2.09
CA ARG A 271 15.82 17.54 -2.49
C ARG A 271 15.11 16.21 -2.64
N ALA A 272 15.74 15.26 -3.35
CA ALA A 272 15.20 13.92 -3.54
C ALA A 272 14.95 13.22 -2.18
N ALA A 273 15.92 13.29 -1.26
CA ALA A 273 15.83 12.66 0.04
C ALA A 273 14.66 13.17 0.90
N ASN A 274 14.46 14.49 0.96
CA ASN A 274 13.35 15.08 1.70
C ASN A 274 12.00 14.68 1.09
N ILE A 275 11.83 14.81 -0.23
CA ILE A 275 10.58 14.46 -0.91
C ILE A 275 10.26 12.97 -0.74
N ILE A 276 11.25 12.07 -0.88
CA ILE A 276 11.07 10.64 -0.63
C ILE A 276 10.62 10.39 0.81
N CYS A 277 11.27 11.00 1.80
CA CYS A 277 10.91 10.83 3.20
C CYS A 277 9.45 11.24 3.46
N ILE A 278 9.00 12.34 2.85
CA ILE A 278 7.63 12.84 2.99
C ILE A 278 6.62 11.93 2.28
N MET A 279 6.93 11.46 1.07
CA MET A 279 6.10 10.50 0.36
C MET A 279 5.96 9.19 1.15
N LEU A 280 7.02 8.72 1.81
CA LEU A 280 6.98 7.55 2.69
C LEU A 280 6.15 7.79 3.97
N LYS A 281 6.15 9.02 4.50
CA LYS A 281 5.26 9.43 5.60
C LYS A 281 3.80 9.40 5.13
N CYS A 282 3.50 9.98 3.96
CA CYS A 282 2.16 9.95 3.36
C CYS A 282 1.70 8.50 3.13
N ARG A 283 2.57 7.65 2.55
CA ARG A 283 2.30 6.21 2.39
C ARG A 283 1.93 5.54 3.71
N ARG A 284 2.68 5.79 4.78
CA ARG A 284 2.39 5.25 6.11
C ARG A 284 1.02 5.72 6.64
N GLU A 285 0.67 6.98 6.41
CA GLU A 285 -0.63 7.54 6.82
C GLU A 285 -1.78 6.95 6.00
N VAL A 286 -1.58 6.64 4.72
CA VAL A 286 -2.54 5.89 3.90
C VAL A 286 -2.68 4.46 4.38
N ASP A 287 -1.58 3.73 4.56
CA ASP A 287 -1.56 2.33 5.02
C ASP A 287 -2.23 2.13 6.40
N ARG A 288 -2.12 3.15 7.27
CA ARG A 288 -2.73 3.18 8.60
C ARG A 288 -4.08 3.89 8.63
N GLU A 289 -4.53 4.41 7.49
CA GLU A 289 -5.74 5.23 7.34
C GLU A 289 -5.79 6.45 8.29
N GLU A 290 -4.62 6.94 8.71
CA GLU A 290 -4.44 8.14 9.53
C GLU A 290 -4.66 9.42 8.72
N LEU A 291 -4.53 9.34 7.40
CA LEU A 291 -4.89 10.44 6.50
C LEU A 291 -6.39 10.74 6.63
N LYS A 292 -6.75 12.02 6.76
CA LYS A 292 -8.16 12.42 6.90
C LYS A 292 -8.89 12.24 5.57
N PRO A 293 -10.17 11.81 5.60
CA PRO A 293 -10.98 11.81 4.39
C PRO A 293 -11.23 13.26 3.92
N ILE A 294 -11.26 13.46 2.60
CA ILE A 294 -11.61 14.75 2.01
C ILE A 294 -13.12 14.96 2.17
N LEU A 295 -13.50 16.13 2.72
CA LEU A 295 -14.88 16.53 2.91
C LEU A 295 -15.19 17.81 2.12
N LEU A 296 -16.07 17.74 1.12
CA LEU A 296 -16.60 18.93 0.45
C LEU A 296 -17.35 19.79 1.46
N ASN A 297 -17.04 21.09 1.48
CA ASN A 297 -17.60 22.05 2.44
C ASN A 297 -17.54 21.55 3.90
N LYS A 298 -16.48 20.80 4.25
CA LYS A 298 -16.26 20.20 5.58
C LYS A 298 -17.41 19.30 6.06
N THR A 299 -18.27 18.83 5.16
CA THR A 299 -19.52 18.13 5.51
C THR A 299 -19.71 16.85 4.69
N VAL A 300 -19.54 16.89 3.37
CA VAL A 300 -19.86 15.75 2.48
C VAL A 300 -18.58 14.97 2.16
N PRO A 301 -18.46 13.69 2.57
CA PRO A 301 -17.27 12.89 2.31
C PRO A 301 -17.14 12.50 0.84
N LEU A 302 -15.90 12.45 0.37
CA LEU A 302 -15.54 11.86 -0.92
C LEU A 302 -15.00 10.44 -0.74
N CYS A 303 -15.15 9.64 -1.79
CA CYS A 303 -14.56 8.31 -1.90
C CYS A 303 -13.02 8.37 -1.80
N SER A 304 -12.45 7.43 -1.06
CA SER A 304 -11.00 7.30 -0.78
C SER A 304 -10.40 6.02 -1.38
N ALA A 305 -11.17 5.21 -2.11
CA ALA A 305 -10.72 3.90 -2.59
C ALA A 305 -9.44 3.97 -3.43
N GLN A 306 -9.29 5.02 -4.25
CA GLN A 306 -8.13 5.18 -5.14
C GLN A 306 -6.80 5.40 -4.38
N TYR A 307 -6.81 5.85 -3.12
CA TYR A 307 -5.58 6.05 -2.33
C TYR A 307 -4.85 4.73 -2.04
N GLU A 308 -5.56 3.60 -2.01
CA GLU A 308 -4.97 2.28 -1.75
C GLU A 308 -3.86 1.95 -2.74
N ARG A 309 -4.04 2.31 -4.02
CA ARG A 309 -3.14 1.96 -5.12
C ARG A 309 -2.07 3.01 -5.42
N LEU A 310 -1.95 4.06 -4.60
CA LEU A 310 -0.99 5.15 -4.80
C LEU A 310 0.47 4.67 -4.82
N PHE A 311 0.81 3.76 -3.88
CA PHE A 311 2.15 3.18 -3.73
C PHE A 311 2.10 1.67 -3.97
N ASN A 312 3.27 1.09 -4.24
CA ASN A 312 3.47 -0.36 -4.43
C ASN A 312 2.64 -0.93 -5.59
N THR A 313 2.35 -0.10 -6.59
CA THR A 313 1.49 -0.45 -7.71
C THR A 313 2.27 -0.35 -9.01
N THR A 314 2.01 -1.27 -9.93
CA THR A 314 2.57 -1.29 -11.28
C THR A 314 1.55 -1.92 -12.22
N ARG A 315 1.45 -1.40 -13.44
CA ARG A 315 0.71 -2.01 -14.54
C ARG A 315 1.61 -3.05 -15.22
N ILE A 316 1.11 -4.27 -15.35
CA ILE A 316 1.82 -5.38 -16.00
C ILE A 316 1.25 -5.54 -17.42
N PRO A 317 2.08 -5.47 -18.47
CA PRO A 317 1.62 -5.63 -19.84
C PRO A 317 1.13 -7.07 -20.09
N GLY A 318 0.00 -7.22 -20.76
CA GLY A 318 -0.49 -8.50 -21.27
C GLY A 318 -0.70 -8.47 -22.78
N ILE A 319 -0.99 -9.62 -23.38
CA ILE A 319 -1.25 -9.69 -24.83
C ILE A 319 -2.60 -9.06 -25.15
N GLU A 320 -3.67 -9.51 -24.50
CA GLU A 320 -5.03 -9.02 -24.73
C GLU A 320 -5.38 -7.88 -23.77
N THR A 321 -5.13 -8.09 -22.48
CA THR A 321 -5.37 -7.11 -21.42
C THR A 321 -4.15 -7.00 -20.51
N ASP A 322 -3.85 -5.77 -20.10
CA ASP A 322 -2.91 -5.52 -19.02
C ASP A 322 -3.57 -5.81 -17.66
N THR A 323 -2.77 -5.86 -16.60
CA THR A 323 -3.27 -6.07 -15.23
C THR A 323 -2.60 -5.11 -14.25
N ILE A 324 -3.31 -4.73 -13.19
CA ILE A 324 -2.73 -3.91 -12.12
C ILE A 324 -2.23 -4.81 -11.00
N MET A 325 -0.91 -4.83 -10.82
CA MET A 325 -0.28 -5.46 -9.67
C MET A 325 -0.16 -4.43 -8.54
N HIS A 326 -0.90 -4.64 -7.45
CA HIS A 326 -0.77 -3.87 -6.22
C HIS A 326 -0.29 -4.76 -5.07
N LEU A 327 0.80 -4.36 -4.41
CA LEU A 327 1.34 -5.07 -3.25
C LEU A 327 0.94 -4.38 -1.94
N LYS A 328 0.55 -5.20 -0.96
CA LYS A 328 0.22 -4.73 0.39
C LYS A 328 1.38 -4.04 1.11
N ASP A 329 2.61 -4.35 0.70
CA ASP A 329 3.82 -3.73 1.27
C ASP A 329 5.01 -3.85 0.29
N SER A 330 5.90 -2.87 0.36
CA SER A 330 7.20 -2.83 -0.32
C SER A 330 8.23 -2.13 0.57
N ASN A 331 9.46 -2.64 0.61
CA ASN A 331 10.53 -2.16 1.49
C ASN A 331 11.63 -1.40 0.76
N HIS A 332 11.47 -1.13 -0.53
CA HIS A 332 12.45 -0.43 -1.36
C HIS A 332 11.78 0.45 -2.41
N ILE A 333 12.55 1.37 -2.99
CA ILE A 333 12.25 2.02 -4.25
C ILE A 333 13.24 1.53 -5.32
N ALA A 334 12.90 1.73 -6.58
CA ALA A 334 13.84 1.58 -7.69
C ALA A 334 14.32 2.98 -8.10
N VAL A 335 15.62 3.11 -8.39
CA VAL A 335 16.25 4.38 -8.78
C VAL A 335 16.91 4.20 -10.13
N TYR A 336 16.63 5.12 -11.06
CA TYR A 336 17.29 5.24 -12.35
C TYR A 336 18.23 6.45 -12.33
N HIS A 337 19.49 6.27 -12.76
CA HIS A 337 20.43 7.37 -12.98
C HIS A 337 21.47 7.01 -14.06
N LYS A 338 21.65 7.88 -15.07
CA LYS A 338 22.63 7.70 -16.16
C LYS A 338 22.62 6.28 -16.75
N GLY A 339 21.44 5.81 -17.16
CA GLY A 339 21.27 4.50 -17.80
C GLY A 339 21.33 3.28 -16.88
N ARG A 340 21.26 3.48 -15.55
CA ARG A 340 21.50 2.42 -14.57
C ARG A 340 20.37 2.33 -13.56
N TYR A 341 19.98 1.10 -13.23
CA TYR A 341 18.99 0.84 -12.20
C TYR A 341 19.60 0.36 -10.89
N PHE A 342 19.03 0.86 -9.79
CA PHE A 342 19.40 0.50 -8.42
C PHE A 342 18.15 0.18 -7.62
N LYS A 343 18.27 -0.80 -6.73
CA LYS A 343 17.32 -1.05 -5.65
C LYS A 343 17.81 -0.33 -4.39
N MET A 344 16.98 0.59 -3.89
CA MET A 344 17.28 1.36 -2.69
C MET A 344 16.29 1.03 -1.57
N TYR A 345 16.76 0.39 -0.50
CA TYR A 345 15.92 0.13 0.68
C TYR A 345 15.49 1.44 1.34
N ILE A 346 14.23 1.52 1.76
CA ILE A 346 13.64 2.71 2.41
C ILE A 346 13.54 2.56 3.93
N ARG A 347 13.93 1.40 4.45
CA ARG A 347 13.90 1.07 5.88
C ARG A 347 15.26 0.51 6.30
N HIS A 348 15.69 0.90 7.49
CA HIS A 348 16.88 0.36 8.15
C HIS A 348 16.63 0.26 9.65
N LYS A 349 17.08 -0.83 10.28
CA LYS A 349 16.89 -1.09 11.73
C LYS A 349 15.44 -0.81 12.21
N ARG A 350 14.45 -1.34 11.47
CA ARG A 350 12.99 -1.24 11.73
C ARG A 350 12.35 0.14 11.59
N ARG A 351 13.11 1.19 11.25
CA ARG A 351 12.57 2.52 10.99
C ARG A 351 12.65 2.90 9.52
N ILE A 352 11.83 3.85 9.11
CA ILE A 352 12.03 4.54 7.83
C ILE A 352 13.37 5.30 7.94
N LEU A 353 14.13 5.32 6.85
CA LEU A 353 15.38 6.09 6.78
C LEU A 353 15.10 7.58 6.96
N LYS A 354 16.00 8.27 7.66
CA LYS A 354 15.97 9.72 7.84
C LYS A 354 16.44 10.41 6.55
N PRO A 355 16.05 11.68 6.31
CA PRO A 355 16.47 12.40 5.12
C PRO A 355 17.98 12.37 4.88
N VAL A 356 18.81 12.65 5.88
CA VAL A 356 20.29 12.62 5.75
C VAL A 356 20.86 11.25 5.34
N GLU A 357 20.20 10.16 5.71
CA GLU A 357 20.60 8.80 5.31
C GLU A 357 20.22 8.52 3.86
N ILE A 358 19.02 8.93 3.44
CA ILE A 358 18.56 8.81 2.06
C ILE A 358 19.41 9.71 1.15
N GLU A 359 19.74 10.92 1.59
CA GLU A 359 20.64 11.84 0.88
C GLU A 359 22.00 11.20 0.64
N THR A 360 22.57 10.56 1.66
CA THR A 360 23.84 9.83 1.53
C THR A 360 23.75 8.69 0.52
N MET A 361 22.65 7.92 0.54
CA MET A 361 22.44 6.83 -0.41
C MET A 361 22.26 7.33 -1.85
N ILE A 362 21.54 8.43 -2.04
CA ILE A 362 21.37 9.05 -3.36
C ILE A 362 22.69 9.63 -3.86
N GLN A 363 23.46 10.28 -2.99
CA GLN A 363 24.78 10.79 -3.35
C GLN A 363 25.70 9.65 -3.82
N ARG A 364 25.67 8.48 -3.16
CA ARG A 364 26.40 7.29 -3.65
C ARG A 364 25.97 6.83 -5.04
N ILE A 365 24.69 6.98 -5.41
CA ILE A 365 24.19 6.65 -6.76
C ILE A 365 24.64 7.70 -7.78
N LEU A 366 24.62 8.98 -7.41
CA LEU A 366 25.09 10.08 -8.27
C LEU A 366 26.60 9.99 -8.54
N ASP A 367 27.36 9.59 -7.54
CA ASP A 367 28.83 9.46 -7.58
C ASP A 367 29.29 8.14 -8.22
N ASP A 368 28.40 7.17 -8.43
CA ASP A 368 28.72 5.91 -9.11
C ASP A 368 29.06 6.18 -10.57
N ASP A 369 30.24 5.74 -11.03
CA ASP A 369 30.78 5.92 -12.37
C ASP A 369 30.81 4.62 -13.19
N SER A 370 30.25 3.52 -12.67
CA SER A 370 30.18 2.25 -13.39
C SER A 370 29.41 2.39 -14.70
N PRO A 371 29.82 1.73 -15.81
CA PRO A 371 29.04 1.78 -17.05
C PRO A 371 27.71 1.01 -16.92
N PRO A 372 26.66 1.39 -17.65
CA PRO A 372 25.45 0.59 -17.76
C PRO A 372 25.74 -0.77 -18.42
N ALA A 373 24.97 -1.80 -18.06
CA ALA A 373 25.04 -3.05 -18.79
C ALA A 373 24.53 -2.86 -20.24
N PRO A 374 24.96 -3.68 -21.22
CA PRO A 374 24.46 -3.56 -22.60
C PRO A 374 22.94 -3.53 -22.65
N GLY A 375 22.36 -2.51 -23.30
CA GLY A 375 20.91 -2.31 -23.41
C GLY A 375 20.21 -1.75 -22.17
N GLU A 376 20.88 -1.66 -21.02
CA GLU A 376 20.24 -1.17 -19.79
C GLU A 376 19.86 0.31 -19.88
N GLU A 377 20.70 1.12 -20.53
CA GLU A 377 20.49 2.56 -20.66
C GLU A 377 19.13 2.89 -21.28
N HIS A 378 18.72 2.09 -22.27
CA HIS A 378 17.47 2.27 -23.00
C HIS A 378 16.36 1.31 -22.54
N LEU A 379 16.57 0.54 -21.46
CA LEU A 379 15.68 -0.55 -21.05
C LEU A 379 14.23 -0.11 -20.86
N ALA A 380 14.02 1.08 -20.29
CA ALA A 380 12.67 1.59 -20.01
C ALA A 380 11.88 1.93 -21.28
N ALA A 381 12.53 2.04 -22.45
CA ALA A 381 11.86 2.23 -23.73
C ALA A 381 10.86 1.10 -24.03
N LEU A 382 11.11 -0.11 -23.51
CA LEU A 382 10.16 -1.22 -23.62
C LEU A 382 8.80 -0.89 -22.96
N THR A 383 8.76 -0.02 -21.95
CA THR A 383 7.51 0.42 -21.32
C THR A 383 6.81 1.56 -22.08
N ALA A 384 7.52 2.20 -23.02
CA ALA A 384 7.07 3.34 -23.81
C ALA A 384 6.44 2.97 -25.16
N VAL A 385 6.57 1.70 -25.59
CA VAL A 385 6.01 1.19 -26.87
C VAL A 385 4.59 0.63 -26.68
N GLU A 386 4.04 0.09 -27.77
CA GLU A 386 2.78 -0.64 -27.76
C GLU A 386 2.80 -1.80 -26.75
N ARG A 387 1.62 -2.12 -26.21
CA ARG A 387 1.51 -3.04 -25.05
C ARG A 387 1.86 -4.48 -25.40
N VAL A 388 1.55 -4.92 -26.63
CA VAL A 388 1.75 -6.30 -27.07
C VAL A 388 3.25 -6.64 -27.27
N PRO A 389 4.05 -5.83 -28.00
CA PRO A 389 5.50 -6.02 -28.04
C PRO A 389 6.13 -6.07 -26.65
N TRP A 390 5.73 -5.15 -25.76
CA TRP A 390 6.24 -5.15 -24.38
C TRP A 390 5.86 -6.42 -23.62
N ALA A 391 4.60 -6.86 -23.68
CA ALA A 391 4.14 -8.09 -23.04
C ALA A 391 4.92 -9.33 -23.50
N LYS A 392 5.19 -9.43 -24.80
CA LYS A 392 5.99 -10.52 -25.39
C LYS A 392 7.43 -10.48 -24.88
N ALA A 393 8.07 -9.32 -24.95
CA ALA A 393 9.44 -9.12 -24.47
C ALA A 393 9.59 -9.47 -22.98
N ARG A 394 8.65 -8.98 -22.15
CA ARG A 394 8.59 -9.27 -20.72
C ARG A 394 8.53 -10.78 -20.45
N LYS A 395 7.66 -11.50 -21.17
CA LYS A 395 7.51 -12.96 -21.02
C LYS A 395 8.77 -13.72 -21.46
N GLU A 396 9.37 -13.31 -22.56
CA GLU A 396 10.50 -14.01 -23.17
C GLU A 396 11.82 -13.78 -22.43
N TYR A 397 12.16 -12.52 -22.14
CA TYR A 397 13.49 -12.13 -21.67
C TYR A 397 13.58 -11.83 -20.16
N PHE A 398 12.44 -11.67 -19.48
CA PHE A 398 12.39 -11.27 -18.06
C PHE A 398 11.69 -12.29 -17.15
N SER A 399 11.44 -13.50 -17.64
CA SER A 399 10.75 -14.54 -16.86
C SER A 399 11.66 -15.41 -16.01
N LYS A 400 12.98 -15.33 -16.17
CA LYS A 400 13.99 -16.15 -15.44
C LYS A 400 15.28 -15.37 -15.14
N GLY A 401 16.13 -15.95 -14.29
CA GLY A 401 17.50 -15.48 -14.05
C GLY A 401 17.60 -14.06 -13.47
N LYS A 402 18.71 -13.37 -13.79
CA LYS A 402 19.03 -12.02 -13.31
C LYS A 402 17.98 -11.00 -13.75
N ASN A 403 17.54 -11.06 -15.01
CA ASN A 403 16.54 -10.15 -15.57
C ASN A 403 15.21 -10.21 -14.79
N LYS A 404 14.75 -11.41 -14.42
CA LYS A 404 13.56 -11.56 -13.58
C LYS A 404 13.74 -10.91 -12.21
N ALA A 405 14.86 -11.17 -11.55
CA ALA A 405 15.13 -10.61 -10.22
C ALA A 405 15.21 -9.08 -10.25
N SER A 406 15.85 -8.51 -11.28
CA SER A 406 15.96 -7.07 -11.48
C SER A 406 14.63 -6.43 -11.87
N LEU A 407 13.86 -7.03 -12.79
CA LEU A 407 12.52 -6.56 -13.12
C LEU A 407 11.57 -6.62 -11.92
N ASP A 408 11.61 -7.73 -11.15
CA ASP A 408 10.87 -7.86 -9.90
C ASP A 408 11.23 -6.73 -8.91
N ALA A 409 12.50 -6.29 -8.87
CA ALA A 409 12.90 -5.18 -8.02
C ALA A 409 12.25 -3.86 -8.45
N ILE A 410 12.08 -3.61 -9.75
CA ILE A 410 11.42 -2.42 -10.28
C ILE A 410 9.90 -2.49 -10.07
N GLU A 411 9.27 -3.57 -10.52
CA GLU A 411 7.81 -3.72 -10.47
C GLU A 411 7.28 -3.74 -9.03
N LYS A 412 8.01 -4.38 -8.10
CA LYS A 412 7.63 -4.45 -6.67
C LYS A 412 8.11 -3.27 -5.83
N ALA A 413 8.80 -2.28 -6.42
CA ALA A 413 9.19 -1.06 -5.72
C ALA A 413 7.96 -0.28 -5.21
N ALA A 414 8.14 0.56 -4.18
CA ALA A 414 7.07 1.44 -3.71
C ALA A 414 6.67 2.48 -4.78
N PHE A 415 7.68 3.02 -5.47
CA PHE A 415 7.61 3.90 -6.63
C PHE A 415 9.00 3.91 -7.30
N VAL A 416 9.12 4.54 -8.46
CA VAL A 416 10.41 4.71 -9.16
C VAL A 416 10.91 6.15 -8.97
N LEU A 417 12.22 6.33 -8.79
CA LEU A 417 12.90 7.62 -8.76
C LEU A 417 13.80 7.72 -10.00
N SER A 418 13.64 8.77 -10.81
CA SER A 418 14.57 9.14 -11.87
C SER A 418 15.40 10.35 -11.43
N LEU A 419 16.71 10.15 -11.30
CA LEU A 419 17.68 11.21 -11.06
C LEU A 419 18.18 11.71 -12.43
N ASP A 420 17.54 12.76 -12.91
CA ASP A 420 17.80 13.31 -14.24
C ASP A 420 19.18 13.96 -14.32
N THR A 421 19.67 14.07 -15.55
CA THR A 421 20.97 14.68 -15.87
C THR A 421 20.84 16.07 -16.48
N GLU A 422 19.62 16.51 -16.77
CA GLU A 422 19.34 17.79 -17.41
C GLU A 422 18.60 18.70 -16.44
N GLU A 423 19.08 19.94 -16.33
CA GLU A 423 18.44 20.96 -15.53
C GLU A 423 17.17 21.45 -16.23
N GLN A 424 16.10 21.59 -15.44
CA GLN A 424 14.87 22.23 -15.85
C GLN A 424 14.62 23.40 -14.91
N ASP A 425 13.97 24.46 -15.39
CA ASP A 425 13.56 25.57 -14.54
C ASP A 425 12.47 26.41 -15.22
N TYR A 426 11.91 27.35 -14.48
CA TYR A 426 11.12 28.44 -15.02
C TYR A 426 12.00 29.64 -15.28
N CYS A 427 11.98 30.14 -16.52
CA CYS A 427 12.63 31.39 -16.91
C CYS A 427 11.57 32.34 -17.50
N PRO A 428 11.31 33.51 -16.90
CA PRO A 428 10.40 34.49 -17.47
C PRO A 428 10.83 35.00 -18.85
N ASP A 429 12.14 35.06 -19.10
CA ASP A 429 12.73 35.55 -20.35
C ASP A 429 12.80 34.47 -21.45
N ASP A 430 12.60 33.20 -21.07
CA ASP A 430 12.50 32.07 -21.99
C ASP A 430 11.22 31.28 -21.72
N PRO A 431 10.11 31.61 -22.43
CA PRO A 431 8.84 30.90 -22.30
C PRO A 431 8.95 29.39 -22.55
N THR A 432 9.91 28.95 -23.37
CA THR A 432 10.10 27.54 -23.72
C THR A 432 10.75 26.73 -22.60
N ALA A 433 11.25 27.38 -21.54
CA ALA A 433 11.83 26.70 -20.39
C ALA A 433 10.79 25.87 -19.62
N LEU A 434 9.56 26.38 -19.46
CA LEU A 434 8.47 25.58 -18.86
C LEU A 434 8.05 24.44 -19.76
N ASP A 435 8.07 24.65 -21.08
CA ASP A 435 7.68 23.64 -22.07
C ASP A 435 8.62 22.44 -22.00
N ARG A 436 9.94 22.69 -22.00
CA ARG A 436 10.96 21.65 -21.77
C ARG A 436 10.80 20.97 -20.43
N TYR A 437 10.48 21.71 -19.36
CA TYR A 437 10.22 21.12 -18.06
C TYR A 437 8.99 20.20 -18.10
N GLY A 438 7.88 20.62 -18.71
CA GLY A 438 6.70 19.78 -18.89
C GLY A 438 6.97 18.51 -19.70
N GLN A 439 7.71 18.62 -20.81
CA GLN A 439 8.14 17.49 -21.64
C GLN A 439 9.01 16.51 -20.84
N ALA A 440 9.95 17.02 -20.04
CA ALA A 440 10.80 16.20 -19.18
C ALA A 440 9.99 15.39 -18.14
N MET A 441 8.87 15.93 -17.66
CA MET A 441 7.97 15.22 -16.73
C MET A 441 6.97 14.30 -17.45
N LEU A 442 6.53 14.65 -18.67
CA LEU A 442 5.57 13.88 -19.46
C LEU A 442 6.20 12.60 -20.05
N HIS A 443 7.36 12.73 -20.69
CA HIS A 443 7.99 11.60 -21.40
C HIS A 443 9.51 11.51 -21.18
N GLY A 444 10.17 12.55 -20.66
CA GLY A 444 11.62 12.54 -20.54
C GLY A 444 12.27 12.28 -21.90
N LYS A 445 13.24 11.36 -21.93
CA LYS A 445 13.89 10.90 -23.17
C LYS A 445 13.20 9.69 -23.82
N GLY A 446 12.07 9.25 -23.26
CA GLY A 446 11.35 8.04 -23.70
C GLY A 446 11.93 6.72 -23.16
N TYR A 447 13.07 6.76 -22.48
CA TYR A 447 13.74 5.58 -21.93
C TYR A 447 14.28 5.76 -20.50
N ASP A 448 14.07 6.92 -19.89
CA ASP A 448 14.54 7.31 -18.55
C ASP A 448 13.39 7.40 -17.52
N ARG A 449 12.22 6.85 -17.87
CA ARG A 449 11.02 6.75 -17.02
C ARG A 449 10.49 5.33 -17.08
N TRP A 450 9.95 4.83 -15.97
CA TRP A 450 9.22 3.57 -15.95
C TRP A 450 7.72 3.84 -16.06
N PHE A 451 7.18 3.89 -17.28
CA PHE A 451 5.82 4.36 -17.55
C PHE A 451 4.72 3.47 -16.96
N ASP A 452 5.04 2.20 -16.69
CA ASP A 452 4.14 1.25 -16.06
C ASP A 452 4.01 1.43 -14.54
N LYS A 453 4.87 2.23 -13.90
CA LYS A 453 4.81 2.44 -12.46
C LYS A 453 3.66 3.37 -12.12
N SER A 454 2.98 3.17 -10.97
CA SER A 454 1.92 4.09 -10.53
C SER A 454 2.35 5.55 -10.61
N PHE A 455 3.59 5.83 -10.20
CA PHE A 455 4.29 7.04 -10.57
C PHE A 455 5.82 6.88 -10.55
N THR A 456 6.49 7.73 -11.31
CA THR A 456 7.93 7.98 -11.28
C THR A 456 8.17 9.40 -10.75
N LEU A 457 8.87 9.54 -9.62
CA LEU A 457 9.37 10.82 -9.10
C LEU A 457 10.61 11.22 -9.90
N VAL A 458 10.64 12.42 -10.44
CA VAL A 458 11.77 12.95 -11.22
C VAL A 458 12.44 14.07 -10.44
N VAL A 459 13.77 14.06 -10.36
CA VAL A 459 14.56 15.10 -9.70
C VAL A 459 15.72 15.51 -10.61
N CYS A 460 15.74 16.77 -11.03
CA CYS A 460 16.78 17.37 -11.88
C CYS A 460 18.04 17.74 -11.08
N PRO A 461 19.21 17.92 -11.74
CA PRO A 461 20.47 18.25 -11.07
C PRO A 461 20.41 19.52 -10.20
N ASN A 462 19.64 20.51 -10.63
CA ASN A 462 19.44 21.77 -9.90
C ASN A 462 18.34 21.70 -8.82
N GLY A 463 17.91 20.50 -8.42
CA GLY A 463 16.91 20.29 -7.37
C GLY A 463 15.46 20.56 -7.79
N ARG A 464 15.16 20.82 -9.08
CA ARG A 464 13.78 20.81 -9.59
C ARG A 464 13.19 19.41 -9.53
N VAL A 465 11.88 19.33 -9.26
CA VAL A 465 11.17 18.05 -9.08
C VAL A 465 9.90 17.98 -9.92
N GLY A 466 9.45 16.78 -10.19
CA GLY A 466 8.14 16.55 -10.79
C GLY A 466 7.81 15.08 -10.78
N PHE A 467 6.74 14.68 -11.47
CA PHE A 467 6.41 13.28 -11.57
C PHE A 467 5.75 12.94 -12.91
N ASN A 468 5.90 11.68 -13.30
CA ASN A 468 5.08 11.00 -14.29
C ASN A 468 4.17 9.99 -13.59
N ALA A 469 2.92 9.83 -14.01
CA ALA A 469 1.98 8.90 -13.39
C ALA A 469 1.19 8.09 -14.43
N GLU A 470 1.08 6.79 -14.20
CA GLU A 470 0.21 5.87 -14.94
C GLU A 470 -1.25 6.11 -14.52
N HIS A 471 -2.20 6.08 -15.45
CA HIS A 471 -3.56 6.62 -15.20
C HIS A 471 -4.61 5.55 -14.84
N SER A 472 -4.38 4.28 -15.13
CA SER A 472 -5.40 3.24 -14.93
C SER A 472 -5.81 3.08 -13.47
N TRP A 473 -4.87 3.21 -12.51
CA TRP A 473 -5.13 2.97 -11.09
C TRP A 473 -5.86 4.11 -10.37
N ALA A 474 -5.75 5.37 -10.83
CA ALA A 474 -6.41 6.52 -10.22
C ALA A 474 -6.50 7.76 -11.13
N ASP A 475 -7.30 8.72 -10.69
CA ASP A 475 -7.48 10.03 -11.32
C ASP A 475 -6.55 11.09 -10.70
N ALA A 476 -6.28 12.15 -11.46
CA ALA A 476 -5.36 13.23 -11.10
C ALA A 476 -5.53 13.83 -9.68
N PRO A 477 -6.74 13.99 -9.09
CA PRO A 477 -6.90 14.52 -7.73
C PRO A 477 -6.13 13.73 -6.64
N ILE A 478 -5.93 12.42 -6.83
CA ILE A 478 -5.21 11.58 -5.87
C ILE A 478 -3.71 11.92 -5.87
N MET A 479 -3.13 12.07 -7.07
CA MET A 479 -1.74 12.52 -7.23
C MET A 479 -1.55 13.98 -6.83
N ALA A 480 -2.50 14.86 -7.15
CA ALA A 480 -2.48 16.26 -6.73
C ALA A 480 -2.44 16.39 -5.20
N HIS A 481 -3.18 15.55 -4.46
CA HIS A 481 -3.12 15.50 -3.01
C HIS A 481 -1.73 15.08 -2.49
N LEU A 482 -1.13 14.00 -3.05
CA LEU A 482 0.23 13.59 -2.68
C LEU A 482 1.25 14.71 -2.97
N TRP A 483 1.11 15.36 -4.12
CA TRP A 483 2.04 16.39 -4.57
C TRP A 483 1.97 17.65 -3.70
N GLU A 484 0.76 18.16 -3.44
CA GLU A 484 0.55 19.29 -2.54
C GLU A 484 1.05 18.96 -1.12
N TYR A 485 0.81 17.74 -0.64
CA TYR A 485 1.35 17.26 0.63
C TYR A 485 2.89 17.28 0.65
N ALA A 486 3.54 16.81 -0.41
CA ALA A 486 4.99 16.73 -0.53
C ALA A 486 5.65 18.11 -0.56
N ILE A 487 5.22 18.98 -1.47
CA ILE A 487 5.75 20.34 -1.63
C ILE A 487 5.55 21.18 -0.36
N THR A 488 4.46 20.95 0.37
CA THR A 488 4.16 21.68 1.60
C THR A 488 5.00 21.18 2.78
N ASP A 489 5.01 19.88 3.07
CA ASP A 489 5.76 19.33 4.22
C ASP A 489 7.28 19.46 4.02
N GLU A 490 7.78 19.53 2.77
CA GLU A 490 9.19 19.78 2.45
C GLU A 490 9.69 21.00 3.18
N VAL A 491 8.95 22.10 3.10
CA VAL A 491 9.44 23.37 3.61
C VAL A 491 8.98 23.63 5.05
N PHE A 492 7.77 23.21 5.42
CA PHE A 492 7.23 23.48 6.75
C PHE A 492 7.58 22.43 7.81
N THR A 493 7.98 21.22 7.39
CA THR A 493 8.30 20.13 8.33
C THR A 493 9.76 19.74 8.32
N LEU A 494 10.37 19.50 7.14
CA LEU A 494 11.75 18.99 7.07
C LEU A 494 12.78 20.12 6.93
N GLY A 495 12.60 21.00 5.95
CA GLY A 495 13.52 22.09 5.64
C GLY A 495 14.91 21.63 5.20
N TYR A 496 15.79 22.62 5.02
CA TYR A 496 17.18 22.45 4.60
C TYR A 496 18.11 23.26 5.50
N ARG A 497 19.37 22.85 5.57
CA ARG A 497 20.45 23.60 6.20
C ARG A 497 20.90 24.77 5.31
N HIS A 498 21.74 25.65 5.84
CA HIS A 498 22.30 26.77 5.07
C HIS A 498 23.13 26.33 3.84
N ASP A 499 23.73 25.14 3.87
CA ASP A 499 24.46 24.56 2.73
C ASP A 499 23.56 23.79 1.74
N GLY A 500 22.24 23.89 1.90
CA GLY A 500 21.26 23.23 1.03
C GLY A 500 21.06 21.73 1.29
N ARG A 501 21.80 21.13 2.23
CA ARG A 501 21.67 19.71 2.59
C ARG A 501 20.51 19.44 3.55
N CYS A 502 20.13 18.18 3.72
CA CYS A 502 19.03 17.83 4.63
C CYS A 502 19.36 18.15 6.08
N ASN A 503 18.33 18.53 6.85
CA ASN A 503 18.44 18.68 8.29
C ASN A 503 18.63 17.31 8.98
N GLY A 504 19.43 17.30 10.06
CA GLY A 504 19.70 16.12 10.88
C GLY A 504 21.18 15.71 10.92
N VAL A 505 21.48 14.67 11.70
CA VAL A 505 22.82 14.10 11.87
C VAL A 505 22.78 12.61 11.54
N LEU A 506 23.81 12.13 10.86
CA LEU A 506 23.97 10.72 10.52
C LEU A 506 24.34 9.93 11.79
N GLU A 507 23.49 8.97 12.18
CA GLU A 507 23.73 8.11 13.36
C GLU A 507 24.63 6.90 13.06
N GLY A 508 24.87 6.62 11.77
CA GLY A 508 25.67 5.50 11.28
C GLY A 508 25.53 5.35 9.77
N PRO A 509 26.36 4.50 9.13
CA PRO A 509 26.31 4.33 7.68
C PRO A 509 24.97 3.71 7.26
N PRO A 510 24.25 4.30 6.29
CA PRO A 510 23.05 3.70 5.74
C PRO A 510 23.40 2.50 4.86
N PRO A 511 22.44 1.60 4.59
CA PRO A 511 22.60 0.51 3.63
C PRO A 511 23.09 1.02 2.28
N ASN A 512 23.87 0.21 1.57
CA ASN A 512 24.23 0.54 0.20
C ASN A 512 23.04 0.31 -0.76
N PRO A 513 22.82 1.22 -1.72
CA PRO A 513 22.03 0.93 -2.90
C PRO A 513 22.57 -0.32 -3.61
N ILE A 514 21.69 -1.18 -4.10
CA ILE A 514 22.06 -2.43 -4.78
C ILE A 514 21.91 -2.19 -6.28
N ARG A 515 23.00 -2.33 -7.03
CA ARG A 515 22.99 -2.27 -8.50
C ARG A 515 22.16 -3.44 -9.06
N LEU A 516 21.23 -3.15 -9.95
CA LEU A 516 20.49 -4.20 -10.67
C LEU A 516 21.35 -4.77 -11.79
N GLU A 517 21.28 -6.08 -11.97
CA GLU A 517 22.06 -6.79 -12.98
C GLU A 517 21.18 -7.26 -14.13
N TRP A 518 21.71 -7.19 -15.35
CA TRP A 518 21.00 -7.57 -16.57
C TRP A 518 21.88 -8.43 -17.46
N GLU A 519 21.24 -9.37 -18.15
CA GLU A 519 21.87 -10.25 -19.12
C GLU A 519 20.90 -10.43 -20.30
N PHE A 520 21.08 -9.61 -21.32
CA PHE A 520 20.18 -9.61 -22.48
C PHE A 520 20.82 -10.33 -23.67
N PRO A 521 20.13 -11.30 -24.28
CA PRO A 521 20.56 -11.86 -25.55
C PRO A 521 20.41 -10.80 -26.66
N LYS A 522 21.15 -10.98 -27.76
CA LYS A 522 21.17 -10.03 -28.90
C LYS A 522 19.76 -9.64 -29.41
N PRO A 523 18.78 -10.56 -29.57
CA PRO A 523 17.43 -10.18 -29.97
C PRO A 523 16.73 -9.20 -29.01
N CYS A 524 16.96 -9.33 -27.70
CA CYS A 524 16.42 -8.41 -26.70
C CYS A 524 17.09 -7.03 -26.79
N LEU A 525 18.41 -7.00 -27.05
CA LEU A 525 19.14 -5.73 -27.25
C LEU A 525 18.61 -4.98 -28.47
N ASP A 526 18.39 -5.68 -29.59
CA ASP A 526 17.84 -5.09 -30.81
C ASP A 526 16.39 -4.60 -30.60
N LEU A 527 15.61 -5.32 -29.79
CA LEU A 527 14.27 -4.89 -29.41
C LEU A 527 14.27 -3.64 -28.52
N ILE A 528 15.18 -3.56 -27.55
CA ILE A 528 15.34 -2.37 -26.70
C ILE A 528 15.69 -1.16 -27.57
N GLU A 529 16.63 -1.31 -28.49
CA GLU A 529 17.09 -0.21 -29.34
C GLU A 529 16.01 0.24 -30.34
N SER A 530 15.28 -0.71 -30.96
CA SER A 530 14.13 -0.35 -31.80
C SER A 530 13.00 0.33 -31.01
N SER A 531 12.79 -0.08 -29.75
CA SER A 531 11.84 0.57 -28.84
C SER A 531 12.26 1.98 -28.48
N ARG A 532 13.57 2.23 -28.31
CA ARG A 532 14.15 3.57 -28.10
C ARG A 532 13.82 4.49 -29.26
N PHE A 533 14.10 4.07 -30.50
CA PHE A 533 13.80 4.87 -31.70
C PHE A 533 12.29 5.14 -31.85
N PHE A 534 11.44 4.18 -31.51
CA PHE A 534 9.98 4.39 -31.51
C PHE A 534 9.56 5.41 -30.46
N ALA A 535 10.07 5.30 -29.23
CA ALA A 535 9.77 6.21 -28.14
C ALA A 535 10.24 7.64 -28.45
N GLU A 536 11.44 7.80 -29.02
CA GLU A 536 11.96 9.12 -29.44
C GLU A 536 11.05 9.78 -30.47
N LYS A 537 10.59 9.05 -31.49
CA LYS A 537 9.64 9.60 -32.47
C LYS A 537 8.33 10.06 -31.84
N LEU A 538 7.82 9.34 -30.84
CA LEU A 538 6.63 9.77 -30.10
C LEU A 538 6.90 11.04 -29.30
N CYS A 539 8.05 11.15 -28.64
CA CYS A 539 8.44 12.35 -27.90
C CYS A 539 8.60 13.56 -28.83
N GLU A 540 9.25 13.37 -29.98
CA GLU A 540 9.47 14.41 -30.99
C GLU A 540 8.15 14.95 -31.56
N ASP A 541 7.14 14.09 -31.69
CA ASP A 541 5.82 14.45 -32.21
C ASP A 541 4.95 15.23 -31.22
N VAL A 542 5.35 15.35 -29.94
CA VAL A 542 4.62 16.16 -28.96
C VAL A 542 4.99 17.64 -29.12
N ASP A 543 3.97 18.46 -29.32
CA ASP A 543 4.04 19.90 -29.09
C ASP A 543 3.39 20.23 -27.75
N LEU A 544 4.09 20.98 -26.90
CA LEU A 544 3.63 21.31 -25.54
C LEU A 544 3.97 22.76 -25.23
N HIS A 545 2.94 23.53 -24.88
CA HIS A 545 3.09 24.89 -24.40
C HIS A 545 2.47 25.07 -23.01
N ILE A 546 3.26 25.58 -22.07
CA ILE A 546 2.91 25.85 -20.69
C ILE A 546 2.99 27.34 -20.45
N MET A 547 1.83 27.93 -20.18
CA MET A 547 1.68 29.37 -19.97
C MET A 547 1.35 29.67 -18.52
N MET A 548 2.17 30.51 -17.88
CA MET A 548 1.84 31.15 -16.61
C MET A 548 1.08 32.45 -16.87
N PHE A 549 -0.24 32.40 -16.83
CA PHE A 549 -1.11 33.54 -17.05
C PHE A 549 -1.28 34.36 -15.77
N ARG A 550 -0.85 35.64 -15.78
CA ARG A 550 -0.89 36.55 -14.62
C ARG A 550 -1.73 37.83 -14.82
N GLU A 551 -2.40 37.99 -15.95
CA GLU A 551 -3.17 39.22 -16.25
C GLU A 551 -4.45 39.36 -15.40
N TYR A 552 -5.00 38.22 -14.98
CA TYR A 552 -6.06 38.07 -13.99
C TYR A 552 -6.22 36.59 -13.61
N GLY A 553 -6.97 36.33 -12.55
CA GLY A 553 -7.36 34.97 -12.17
C GLY A 553 -8.79 34.90 -11.64
N LYS A 554 -9.04 33.96 -10.74
CA LYS A 554 -10.37 33.76 -10.15
C LYS A 554 -10.90 35.01 -9.42
N GLY A 555 -10.04 35.88 -8.92
CA GLY A 555 -10.43 37.11 -8.22
C GLY A 555 -11.27 38.00 -9.13
N PHE A 556 -10.74 38.34 -10.31
CA PHE A 556 -11.48 39.07 -11.34
C PHE A 556 -12.69 38.30 -11.85
N ILE A 557 -12.54 37.01 -12.19
CA ILE A 557 -13.63 36.22 -12.80
C ILE A 557 -14.85 36.16 -11.88
N LYS A 558 -14.64 36.05 -10.56
CA LYS A 558 -15.73 36.09 -9.58
C LYS A 558 -16.47 37.44 -9.57
N THR A 559 -15.81 38.56 -9.86
CA THR A 559 -16.49 39.87 -10.01
C THR A 559 -17.46 39.91 -11.19
N CYS A 560 -17.18 39.11 -12.24
CA CYS A 560 -18.10 38.91 -13.37
C CYS A 560 -19.33 38.05 -13.01
N LYS A 561 -19.38 37.50 -11.79
CA LYS A 561 -20.44 36.60 -11.28
C LYS A 561 -20.58 35.32 -12.09
N VAL A 562 -19.45 34.73 -12.49
CA VAL A 562 -19.38 33.43 -13.19
C VAL A 562 -18.38 32.52 -12.49
N SER A 563 -18.54 31.19 -12.63
CA SER A 563 -17.55 30.22 -12.12
C SER A 563 -16.22 30.40 -12.87
N PRO A 564 -15.08 30.44 -12.18
CA PRO A 564 -13.75 30.46 -12.80
C PRO A 564 -13.52 29.31 -13.78
N ASP A 565 -13.98 28.12 -13.42
CA ASP A 565 -13.85 26.92 -14.23
C ASP A 565 -14.69 27.01 -15.52
N ALA A 566 -15.99 27.32 -15.39
CA ALA A 566 -16.87 27.56 -16.53
C ALA A 566 -16.35 28.69 -17.45
N TYR A 567 -15.79 29.77 -16.87
CA TYR A 567 -15.20 30.85 -17.64
C TYR A 567 -14.05 30.34 -18.51
N ILE A 568 -13.13 29.56 -17.93
CA ILE A 568 -11.99 28.96 -18.66
C ILE A 568 -12.50 28.05 -19.77
N GLN A 569 -13.49 27.19 -19.50
CA GLN A 569 -14.08 26.30 -20.51
C GLN A 569 -14.67 27.08 -21.69
N LEU A 570 -15.37 28.20 -21.44
CA LEU A 570 -15.86 29.08 -22.51
C LEU A 570 -14.72 29.75 -23.29
N VAL A 571 -13.63 30.12 -22.60
CA VAL A 571 -12.42 30.65 -23.26
C VAL A 571 -11.87 29.62 -24.24
N LEU A 572 -11.73 28.37 -23.80
CA LEU A 572 -11.21 27.28 -24.63
C LEU A 572 -12.12 27.02 -25.84
N GLN A 573 -13.44 27.12 -25.69
CA GLN A 573 -14.38 26.98 -26.80
C GLN A 573 -14.23 28.10 -27.83
N LEU A 574 -14.11 29.35 -27.40
CA LEU A 574 -13.86 30.48 -28.29
C LEU A 574 -12.51 30.33 -29.00
N ALA A 575 -11.47 30.00 -28.23
CA ALA A 575 -10.12 29.86 -28.73
C ALA A 575 -10.02 28.74 -29.78
N TYR A 576 -10.66 27.59 -29.53
CA TYR A 576 -10.75 26.50 -30.52
C TYR A 576 -11.54 26.92 -31.76
N TYR A 577 -12.69 27.59 -31.59
CA TYR A 577 -13.52 28.01 -32.72
C TYR A 577 -12.78 28.97 -33.65
N ARG A 578 -12.01 29.92 -33.11
CA ARG A 578 -11.17 30.81 -33.90
C ARG A 578 -10.03 30.08 -34.59
N SER A 579 -9.47 29.06 -33.95
CA SER A 579 -8.43 28.20 -34.53
C SER A 579 -8.93 27.38 -35.71
N ALA A 580 -10.00 26.62 -35.49
CA ALA A 580 -10.46 25.59 -36.41
C ALA A 580 -11.59 26.05 -37.35
N GLY A 581 -12.17 27.23 -37.12
CA GLY A 581 -13.34 27.74 -37.84
C GLY A 581 -14.64 26.97 -37.56
N LYS A 582 -14.63 26.01 -36.62
CA LYS A 582 -15.76 25.13 -36.30
C LYS A 582 -15.75 24.72 -34.83
N PHE A 583 -16.89 24.24 -34.35
CA PHE A 583 -17.00 23.61 -33.04
C PHE A 583 -16.53 22.15 -33.10
N CYS A 584 -16.10 21.62 -31.95
CA CYS A 584 -15.72 20.23 -31.81
C CYS A 584 -16.28 19.62 -30.53
N LEU A 585 -16.34 18.27 -30.51
CA LEU A 585 -16.67 17.54 -29.31
C LEU A 585 -15.58 17.79 -28.26
N THR A 586 -15.99 18.31 -27.10
CA THR A 586 -15.08 18.72 -26.02
C THR A 586 -15.34 17.91 -24.77
N TYR A 587 -14.28 17.28 -24.25
CA TYR A 587 -14.27 16.53 -23.01
C TYR A 587 -13.78 17.41 -21.87
N GLU A 588 -14.48 17.39 -20.74
CA GLU A 588 -13.94 17.82 -19.46
C GLU A 588 -14.18 16.73 -18.40
N SER A 589 -13.15 16.45 -17.60
CA SER A 589 -13.24 15.48 -16.51
C SER A 589 -13.97 16.05 -15.29
N SER A 590 -15.02 15.37 -14.82
CA SER A 590 -15.69 15.66 -13.55
C SER A 590 -15.64 14.45 -12.62
N MET A 591 -15.30 14.66 -11.35
CA MET A 591 -15.19 13.55 -10.39
C MET A 591 -16.57 13.03 -9.97
N THR A 592 -16.72 11.70 -9.88
CA THR A 592 -17.93 11.05 -9.32
C THR A 592 -17.68 10.49 -7.91
N ARG A 593 -16.67 11.02 -7.21
CA ARG A 593 -16.26 10.59 -5.86
C ARG A 593 -17.29 10.85 -4.76
N LEU A 594 -18.43 11.47 -5.05
CA LEU A 594 -19.61 11.47 -4.17
C LEU A 594 -20.17 10.06 -3.96
N PHE A 595 -19.86 9.15 -4.88
CA PHE A 595 -20.29 7.76 -4.85
C PHE A 595 -19.13 6.83 -4.50
N ARG A 596 -19.47 5.69 -3.91
CA ARG A 596 -18.51 4.63 -3.60
C ARG A 596 -17.80 4.19 -4.89
N GLU A 597 -16.47 4.10 -4.81
CA GLU A 597 -15.58 3.73 -5.93
C GLU A 597 -15.74 4.62 -7.17
N GLY A 598 -16.32 5.83 -7.02
CA GLY A 598 -16.45 6.78 -8.11
C GLY A 598 -15.09 7.22 -8.68
N ARG A 599 -15.00 7.21 -10.01
CA ARG A 599 -13.88 7.73 -10.81
C ARG A 599 -14.28 9.08 -11.40
N THR A 600 -14.60 9.10 -12.70
CA THR A 600 -14.92 10.29 -13.48
C THR A 600 -16.21 10.12 -14.29
N GLU A 601 -16.80 11.24 -14.66
CA GLU A 601 -17.83 11.40 -15.70
C GLU A 601 -17.41 12.55 -16.62
N THR A 602 -17.97 12.62 -17.82
CA THR A 602 -17.68 13.64 -18.82
C THR A 602 -18.63 14.83 -18.69
N VAL A 603 -18.07 16.04 -18.70
CA VAL A 603 -18.78 17.29 -18.98
C VAL A 603 -18.53 17.65 -20.45
N ARG A 604 -19.61 17.80 -21.23
CA ARG A 604 -19.54 18.17 -22.65
C ARG A 604 -19.62 19.70 -22.79
N SER A 605 -18.47 20.38 -22.75
CA SER A 605 -18.38 21.85 -22.69
C SER A 605 -18.90 22.59 -23.93
N CYS A 606 -18.94 21.90 -25.08
CA CYS A 606 -19.49 22.44 -26.32
C CYS A 606 -21.01 22.34 -26.33
N THR A 607 -21.69 23.37 -25.82
CA THR A 607 -23.16 23.42 -25.70
C THR A 607 -23.76 24.44 -26.67
N LYS A 608 -25.08 24.38 -26.90
CA LYS A 608 -25.79 25.40 -27.69
C LYS A 608 -25.56 26.82 -27.16
N ASP A 609 -25.58 27.01 -25.84
CA ASP A 609 -25.37 28.31 -25.22
C ASP A 609 -23.93 28.79 -25.38
N THR A 610 -22.96 27.87 -25.24
CA THR A 610 -21.55 28.16 -25.53
C THR A 610 -21.37 28.58 -26.98
N CYS A 611 -21.94 27.84 -27.93
CA CYS A 611 -21.86 28.17 -29.35
C CYS A 611 -22.54 29.51 -29.67
N ALA A 612 -23.67 29.81 -29.05
CA ALA A 612 -24.35 31.09 -29.21
C ALA A 612 -23.48 32.26 -28.71
N PHE A 613 -22.88 32.11 -27.52
CA PHE A 613 -21.94 33.08 -26.98
C PHE A 613 -20.72 33.28 -27.90
N VAL A 614 -20.09 32.20 -28.35
CA VAL A 614 -18.93 32.25 -29.25
C VAL A 614 -19.28 32.95 -30.57
N LYS A 615 -20.40 32.58 -31.21
CA LYS A 615 -20.85 33.23 -32.44
C LYS A 615 -21.15 34.71 -32.25
N ALA A 616 -21.76 35.09 -31.13
CA ALA A 616 -22.04 36.50 -30.82
C ALA A 616 -20.75 37.29 -30.58
N MET A 617 -19.74 36.70 -29.93
CA MET A 617 -18.41 37.29 -29.78
C MET A 617 -17.74 37.55 -31.13
N GLU A 618 -17.79 36.57 -32.05
CA GLU A 618 -17.23 36.71 -33.39
C GLU A 618 -17.99 37.73 -34.25
N ALA A 619 -19.31 37.79 -34.10
CA ALA A 619 -20.17 38.79 -34.75
C ALA A 619 -20.04 40.20 -34.13
N LYS A 620 -19.24 40.36 -33.06
CA LYS A 620 -19.09 41.62 -32.31
C LYS A 620 -20.45 42.20 -31.88
N ALA A 621 -21.31 41.33 -31.34
CA ALA A 621 -22.63 41.71 -30.84
C ALA A 621 -22.54 42.77 -29.73
N ASP A 622 -23.68 43.37 -29.37
CA ASP A 622 -23.71 44.41 -28.35
C ASP A 622 -23.25 43.87 -26.99
N LYS A 623 -22.69 44.78 -26.19
CA LYS A 623 -22.08 44.47 -24.90
C LYS A 623 -23.07 43.82 -23.90
N GLN A 624 -24.35 44.22 -23.91
CA GLN A 624 -25.32 43.68 -22.96
C GLN A 624 -25.68 42.24 -23.33
N GLU A 625 -25.84 41.97 -24.62
CA GLU A 625 -26.10 40.64 -25.15
C GLU A 625 -24.91 39.68 -24.91
N LEU A 626 -23.67 40.13 -25.14
CA LEU A 626 -22.48 39.33 -24.83
C LEU A 626 -22.41 38.94 -23.35
N ILE A 627 -22.71 39.86 -22.43
CA ILE A 627 -22.75 39.58 -20.99
C ILE A 627 -23.87 38.58 -20.66
N ARG A 628 -25.04 38.72 -21.29
CA ARG A 628 -26.19 37.83 -21.09
C ARG A 628 -25.86 36.42 -21.55
N LEU A 629 -25.31 36.27 -22.76
CA LEU A 629 -24.91 34.98 -23.34
C LEU A 629 -23.76 34.33 -22.58
N LEU A 630 -22.75 35.10 -22.15
CA LEU A 630 -21.66 34.61 -21.30
C LEU A 630 -22.20 33.98 -20.01
N LYS A 631 -23.13 34.67 -19.33
CA LYS A 631 -23.73 34.15 -18.09
C LYS A 631 -24.60 32.93 -18.35
N ALA A 632 -25.37 32.92 -19.43
CA ALA A 632 -26.18 31.76 -19.81
C ALA A 632 -25.29 30.53 -20.04
N ALA A 633 -24.27 30.66 -20.89
CA ALA A 633 -23.34 29.57 -21.18
C ALA A 633 -22.57 29.10 -19.94
N ALA A 634 -22.12 30.02 -19.07
CA ALA A 634 -21.42 29.68 -17.84
C ALA A 634 -22.32 28.98 -16.82
N ASN A 635 -23.60 29.31 -16.76
CA ASN A 635 -24.57 28.63 -15.91
C ASN A 635 -24.89 27.23 -16.44
N THR A 636 -25.13 27.09 -17.75
CA THR A 636 -25.34 25.79 -18.41
C THR A 636 -24.16 24.87 -18.15
N HIS A 637 -22.93 25.36 -18.30
CA HIS A 637 -21.73 24.59 -18.01
C HIS A 637 -21.65 24.14 -16.53
N GLN A 638 -21.94 25.03 -15.57
CA GLN A 638 -21.99 24.65 -14.15
C GLN A 638 -23.05 23.59 -13.86
N ASP A 639 -24.21 23.67 -14.51
CA ASP A 639 -25.27 22.69 -14.32
C ASP A 639 -24.87 21.33 -14.90
N LEU A 640 -24.18 21.29 -16.05
CA LEU A 640 -23.58 20.07 -16.58
C LEU A 640 -22.54 19.47 -15.62
N TYR A 641 -21.70 20.30 -15.01
CA TYR A 641 -20.70 19.84 -14.04
C TYR A 641 -21.36 19.24 -12.79
N ARG A 642 -22.40 19.91 -12.25
CA ARG A 642 -23.21 19.38 -11.13
C ARG A 642 -23.90 18.07 -11.51
N ASP A 643 -24.46 17.99 -12.71
CA ASP A 643 -25.10 16.78 -13.21
C ASP A 643 -24.11 15.63 -13.35
N ALA A 644 -22.90 15.87 -13.88
CA ALA A 644 -21.85 14.87 -13.95
C ALA A 644 -21.44 14.38 -12.56
N MET A 645 -21.15 15.29 -11.62
CA MET A 645 -20.81 14.94 -10.23
C MET A 645 -21.88 14.12 -9.52
N THR A 646 -23.17 14.32 -9.85
CA THR A 646 -24.32 13.62 -9.25
C THR A 646 -24.71 12.34 -9.96
N GLY A 647 -23.91 11.86 -10.92
CA GLY A 647 -24.21 10.63 -11.65
C GLY A 647 -25.35 10.78 -12.64
N LYS A 648 -25.58 11.99 -13.17
CA LYS A 648 -26.55 12.28 -14.25
C LYS A 648 -25.86 12.56 -15.59
N GLY A 649 -24.55 12.36 -15.68
CA GLY A 649 -23.83 12.41 -16.95
C GLY A 649 -24.28 11.28 -17.88
N ILE A 650 -23.86 11.40 -19.15
CA ILE A 650 -24.34 10.52 -20.22
C ILE A 650 -23.27 9.57 -20.74
N ASP A 651 -22.00 9.97 -20.69
CA ASP A 651 -20.92 9.28 -21.38
C ASP A 651 -20.59 7.94 -20.71
N ARG A 652 -20.47 7.88 -19.37
CA ARG A 652 -20.29 6.59 -18.69
C ARG A 652 -21.49 5.66 -18.86
N HIS A 653 -22.70 6.22 -18.94
CA HIS A 653 -23.90 5.43 -19.19
C HIS A 653 -23.90 4.82 -20.59
N LEU A 654 -23.64 5.62 -21.64
CA LEU A 654 -23.54 5.16 -23.03
C LEU A 654 -22.43 4.12 -23.21
N PHE A 655 -21.27 4.35 -22.59
CA PHE A 655 -20.17 3.38 -22.53
C PHE A 655 -20.60 2.04 -21.92
N CYS A 656 -21.25 2.05 -20.75
CA CYS A 656 -21.70 0.80 -20.11
C CYS A 656 -22.79 0.08 -20.93
N LEU A 657 -23.66 0.81 -21.62
CA LEU A 657 -24.63 0.22 -22.55
C LEU A 657 -23.91 -0.47 -23.71
N TYR A 658 -22.86 0.13 -24.27
CA TYR A 658 -22.03 -0.49 -25.30
C TYR A 658 -21.33 -1.76 -24.82
N VAL A 659 -20.68 -1.73 -23.65
CA VAL A 659 -20.08 -2.92 -23.04
C VAL A 659 -21.12 -4.03 -22.89
N THR A 660 -22.30 -3.68 -22.40
CA THR A 660 -23.42 -4.64 -22.28
C THR A 660 -23.85 -5.19 -23.64
N SER A 661 -23.87 -4.37 -24.69
CA SER A 661 -24.23 -4.81 -26.04
C SER A 661 -23.23 -5.84 -26.58
N LYS A 662 -21.94 -5.67 -26.28
CA LYS A 662 -20.89 -6.63 -26.63
C LYS A 662 -21.04 -7.95 -25.88
N TYR A 663 -21.39 -7.94 -24.60
CA TYR A 663 -21.69 -9.18 -23.86
C TYR A 663 -22.90 -9.93 -24.39
N VAL A 664 -23.91 -9.22 -24.90
CA VAL A 664 -25.12 -9.83 -25.47
C VAL A 664 -24.89 -10.27 -26.93
N GLY A 665 -23.79 -9.85 -27.56
CA GLY A 665 -23.51 -10.13 -28.97
C GLY A 665 -24.41 -9.37 -29.94
N GLU A 666 -24.95 -8.22 -29.51
CA GLU A 666 -25.83 -7.37 -30.33
C GLU A 666 -25.19 -6.01 -30.61
N ASP A 667 -25.06 -5.69 -31.90
CA ASP A 667 -24.53 -4.41 -32.35
C ASP A 667 -25.61 -3.34 -32.46
N SER A 668 -25.24 -2.10 -32.16
CA SER A 668 -26.12 -0.94 -32.25
C SER A 668 -25.50 0.13 -33.15
N PRO A 669 -26.14 0.51 -34.26
CA PRO A 669 -25.68 1.61 -35.09
C PRO A 669 -25.58 2.93 -34.31
N PHE A 670 -26.50 3.16 -33.37
CA PHE A 670 -26.46 4.32 -32.48
C PHE A 670 -25.21 4.34 -31.61
N LEU A 671 -24.95 3.26 -30.85
CA LEU A 671 -23.78 3.22 -29.94
C LEU A 671 -22.45 3.24 -30.70
N ALA A 672 -22.40 2.60 -31.88
CA ALA A 672 -21.22 2.63 -32.74
C ALA A 672 -20.86 4.07 -33.14
N GLU A 673 -21.84 4.88 -33.52
CA GLU A 673 -21.61 6.27 -33.93
C GLU A 673 -21.26 7.17 -32.75
N VAL A 674 -22.01 7.06 -31.64
CA VAL A 674 -21.81 7.84 -30.41
C VAL A 674 -20.38 7.69 -29.86
N LEU A 675 -19.80 6.49 -29.94
CA LEU A 675 -18.48 6.18 -29.40
C LEU A 675 -17.35 6.37 -30.41
N SER A 676 -17.67 6.66 -31.68
CA SER A 676 -16.68 6.86 -32.74
C SER A 676 -16.17 8.31 -32.82
N GLU A 677 -16.88 9.27 -32.23
CA GLU A 677 -16.50 10.69 -32.33
C GLU A 677 -15.25 10.99 -31.46
N PRO A 678 -14.17 11.53 -32.05
CA PRO A 678 -12.95 11.82 -31.31
C PRO A 678 -13.13 13.08 -30.44
N TRP A 679 -12.58 13.01 -29.21
CA TRP A 679 -12.50 14.14 -28.28
C TRP A 679 -11.38 15.10 -28.68
N ARG A 680 -11.61 15.88 -29.75
CA ARG A 680 -10.62 16.81 -30.32
C ARG A 680 -10.16 17.91 -29.36
N LEU A 681 -10.94 18.23 -28.33
CA LEU A 681 -10.51 19.09 -27.24
C LEU A 681 -10.77 18.36 -25.93
N SER A 682 -9.71 17.84 -25.33
CA SER A 682 -9.79 17.17 -24.03
C SER A 682 -9.22 18.07 -22.95
N THR A 683 -10.00 18.31 -21.90
CA THR A 683 -9.68 19.28 -20.88
C THR A 683 -9.75 18.70 -19.47
N SER A 684 -8.94 19.23 -18.58
CA SER A 684 -8.95 18.84 -17.17
C SER A 684 -8.53 19.99 -16.27
N GLN A 685 -9.29 20.21 -15.20
CA GLN A 685 -8.86 21.08 -14.12
C GLN A 685 -8.03 20.29 -13.12
N THR A 686 -6.78 20.70 -12.90
CA THR A 686 -6.00 20.19 -11.76
C THR A 686 -6.54 20.82 -10.48
N PRO A 687 -7.07 20.02 -9.54
CA PRO A 687 -7.66 20.57 -8.33
C PRO A 687 -6.56 21.08 -7.40
N HIS A 688 -6.86 22.15 -6.67
CA HIS A 688 -5.96 22.74 -5.69
C HIS A 688 -6.60 22.71 -4.29
N GLN A 689 -5.82 22.98 -3.24
CA GLN A 689 -6.27 22.88 -1.84
C GLN A 689 -6.82 21.47 -1.52
N GLN A 690 -6.11 20.46 -2.01
CA GLN A 690 -6.39 19.08 -1.64
C GLN A 690 -5.99 18.79 -0.19
N THR A 691 -5.12 19.64 0.39
CA THR A 691 -4.72 19.60 1.79
C THR A 691 -5.11 20.89 2.51
N ASP A 692 -5.31 20.81 3.83
CA ASP A 692 -5.48 21.99 4.69
C ASP A 692 -4.12 22.61 5.12
N LYS A 693 -3.00 22.18 4.52
CA LYS A 693 -1.65 22.49 5.03
C LYS A 693 -1.03 23.74 4.41
N LEU A 694 -1.44 24.13 3.21
CA LEU A 694 -0.87 25.27 2.49
C LEU A 694 -1.85 26.45 2.44
N ASP A 695 -1.46 27.56 3.05
CA ASP A 695 -2.15 28.84 2.89
C ASP A 695 -1.49 29.65 1.78
N LEU A 696 -2.15 29.70 0.63
CA LEU A 696 -1.69 30.41 -0.56
C LEU A 696 -1.78 31.93 -0.45
N HIS A 697 -2.62 32.46 0.45
CA HIS A 697 -2.62 33.90 0.71
C HIS A 697 -1.37 34.31 1.45
N LYS A 698 -0.87 33.44 2.35
CA LYS A 698 0.37 33.67 3.10
C LYS A 698 1.62 33.32 2.31
N TYR A 699 1.55 32.31 1.44
CA TYR A 699 2.68 31.82 0.64
C TYR A 699 2.35 31.76 -0.86
N PRO A 700 2.11 32.91 -1.51
CA PRO A 700 1.66 32.97 -2.91
C PRO A 700 2.70 32.42 -3.90
N ASP A 701 3.98 32.43 -3.56
CA ASP A 701 5.02 31.91 -4.46
C ASP A 701 5.20 30.39 -4.37
N ARG A 702 4.55 29.71 -3.41
CA ARG A 702 4.66 28.25 -3.24
C ARG A 702 3.60 27.47 -3.99
N ILE A 703 3.19 28.00 -5.15
CA ILE A 703 2.18 27.37 -5.99
C ILE A 703 2.86 26.40 -6.96
N CYS A 704 2.44 25.14 -6.89
CA CYS A 704 2.70 24.13 -7.92
C CYS A 704 2.14 24.61 -9.27
N ALA A 705 2.95 24.54 -10.33
CA ALA A 705 2.49 24.92 -11.68
C ALA A 705 1.38 24.02 -12.23
N GLY A 706 1.14 22.87 -11.59
CA GLY A 706 0.09 21.92 -11.96
C GLY A 706 0.68 20.78 -12.77
N GLY A 707 -0.15 20.21 -13.64
CA GLY A 707 0.19 19.04 -14.42
C GLY A 707 -0.58 18.98 -15.72
N GLY A 708 -0.12 18.16 -16.66
CA GLY A 708 -0.72 18.01 -17.98
C GLY A 708 -0.71 16.58 -18.48
N PHE A 709 -1.22 16.39 -19.70
CA PHE A 709 -1.32 15.12 -20.41
C PHE A 709 -1.26 15.41 -21.92
N GLY A 710 -0.95 14.40 -22.74
CA GLY A 710 -0.92 14.53 -24.20
C GLY A 710 -2.34 14.61 -24.82
N PRO A 711 -2.47 14.92 -26.12
CA PRO A 711 -3.77 14.94 -26.79
C PRO A 711 -4.35 13.52 -26.90
N VAL A 712 -5.66 13.39 -26.73
CA VAL A 712 -6.38 12.10 -26.82
C VAL A 712 -6.83 11.75 -28.25
N ALA A 713 -6.71 12.71 -29.17
CA ALA A 713 -6.97 12.55 -30.59
C ALA A 713 -5.79 13.13 -31.37
N ASP A 714 -5.40 12.48 -32.47
CA ASP A 714 -4.26 12.90 -33.27
C ASP A 714 -4.45 14.28 -33.89
N ASP A 715 -5.70 14.65 -34.20
CA ASP A 715 -6.11 15.95 -34.73
C ASP A 715 -6.71 16.88 -33.65
N GLY A 716 -6.26 16.73 -32.40
CA GLY A 716 -6.82 17.41 -31.25
C GLY A 716 -5.80 17.96 -30.25
N TYR A 717 -6.34 18.45 -29.14
CA TYR A 717 -5.60 19.10 -28.06
C TYR A 717 -5.87 18.42 -26.71
N GLY A 718 -4.83 18.33 -25.88
CA GLY A 718 -4.92 18.06 -24.44
C GLY A 718 -4.64 19.35 -23.66
N VAL A 719 -5.63 19.87 -22.93
CA VAL A 719 -5.51 21.13 -22.19
C VAL A 719 -5.78 20.92 -20.71
N SER A 720 -4.75 21.05 -19.88
CA SER A 720 -4.91 21.09 -18.43
C SER A 720 -4.75 22.52 -17.91
N TYR A 721 -5.45 22.87 -16.84
CA TYR A 721 -5.27 24.14 -16.17
C TYR A 721 -5.37 24.03 -14.66
N ILE A 722 -4.63 24.90 -13.96
CA ILE A 722 -4.74 25.09 -12.52
C ILE A 722 -4.97 26.56 -12.20
N ILE A 723 -5.95 26.82 -11.35
CA ILE A 723 -6.28 28.16 -10.87
C ILE A 723 -5.50 28.41 -9.58
N ALA A 724 -4.38 29.11 -9.75
CA ALA A 724 -3.32 29.32 -8.77
C ALA A 724 -3.51 30.67 -8.04
N GLY A 725 -4.04 30.67 -6.82
CA GLY A 725 -4.29 31.92 -6.08
C GLY A 725 -5.44 32.75 -6.68
N GLU A 726 -5.40 34.08 -6.52
CA GLU A 726 -6.46 34.99 -7.02
C GLU A 726 -6.19 35.49 -8.45
N ASP A 727 -4.92 35.62 -8.85
CA ASP A 727 -4.51 36.33 -10.08
C ASP A 727 -3.66 35.50 -11.03
N THR A 728 -3.44 34.21 -10.76
CA THR A 728 -2.60 33.34 -11.58
C THR A 728 -3.38 32.11 -12.05
N ILE A 729 -3.16 31.74 -13.31
CA ILE A 729 -3.66 30.50 -13.92
C ILE A 729 -2.50 29.89 -14.69
N PHE A 730 -2.22 28.60 -14.51
CA PHE A 730 -1.32 27.89 -15.42
C PHE A 730 -2.16 27.11 -16.42
N PHE A 731 -1.77 27.17 -17.69
CA PHE A 731 -2.31 26.34 -18.77
C PHE A 731 -1.21 25.42 -19.28
N HIS A 732 -1.53 24.15 -19.51
CA HIS A 732 -0.69 23.17 -20.17
C HIS A 732 -1.45 22.73 -21.42
N ILE A 733 -0.96 23.10 -22.61
CA ILE A 733 -1.61 22.87 -23.89
C ILE A 733 -0.73 21.92 -24.70
N SER A 734 -1.26 20.77 -25.09
CA SER A 734 -0.54 19.79 -25.89
C SER A 734 -1.28 19.46 -27.19
N CYS A 735 -0.53 19.17 -28.25
CA CYS A 735 -1.02 18.62 -29.51
C CYS A 735 0.09 17.80 -30.20
N LYS A 736 -0.18 17.29 -31.40
CA LYS A 736 0.82 16.57 -32.20
C LYS A 736 1.39 17.48 -33.30
N LYS A 737 2.72 17.51 -33.44
CA LYS A 737 3.41 18.27 -34.50
C LYS A 737 3.08 17.71 -35.90
N SER A 738 2.81 16.41 -35.98
CA SER A 738 2.38 15.73 -37.20
C SER A 738 1.01 16.20 -37.71
N CYS A 739 0.21 16.88 -36.88
CA CYS A 739 -1.07 17.44 -37.29
C CYS A 739 -0.93 18.92 -37.67
N PRO A 740 -0.99 19.28 -38.98
CA PRO A 740 -0.80 20.67 -39.42
C PRO A 740 -1.94 21.61 -39.02
N SER A 741 -3.09 21.08 -38.58
CA SER A 741 -4.22 21.86 -38.10
C SER A 741 -4.18 22.20 -36.61
N THR A 742 -3.16 21.72 -35.87
CA THR A 742 -2.99 22.00 -34.44
C THR A 742 -1.63 22.63 -34.14
N ASP A 743 -1.63 23.64 -33.27
CA ASP A 743 -0.44 24.35 -32.76
C ASP A 743 -0.73 24.78 -31.31
N SER A 744 0.19 24.47 -30.39
CA SER A 744 0.05 24.78 -28.95
C SER A 744 0.55 26.18 -28.57
N HIS A 745 1.48 26.76 -29.34
CA HIS A 745 2.22 27.96 -28.96
C HIS A 745 1.59 29.27 -29.45
N SER A 746 1.51 29.49 -30.77
CA SER A 746 1.59 30.88 -31.25
C SER A 746 0.56 31.30 -32.29
N SER A 747 -0.25 30.40 -32.86
CA SER A 747 -1.21 30.84 -33.88
C SER A 747 -2.67 30.86 -33.49
N ASN A 748 -3.14 30.21 -32.40
CA ASN A 748 -4.57 30.29 -32.05
C ASN A 748 -4.89 30.15 -30.54
N LEU A 749 -4.70 28.99 -29.90
CA LEU A 749 -5.38 28.72 -28.62
C LEU A 749 -4.90 29.58 -27.44
N ALA A 750 -3.58 29.63 -27.18
CA ALA A 750 -2.98 30.41 -26.09
C ALA A 750 -3.21 31.93 -26.27
N THR A 751 -2.99 32.43 -27.49
CA THR A 751 -3.24 33.83 -27.86
C THR A 751 -4.71 34.21 -27.67
N TYR A 752 -5.65 33.35 -28.05
CA TYR A 752 -7.08 33.63 -27.83
C TYR A 752 -7.50 33.54 -26.37
N ILE A 753 -6.84 32.72 -25.54
CA ILE A 753 -7.04 32.74 -24.09
C ILE A 753 -6.70 34.11 -23.50
N ILE A 754 -5.55 34.67 -23.92
CA ILE A 754 -5.11 36.01 -23.51
C ILE A 754 -6.09 37.08 -24.05
N LEU A 755 -6.41 37.05 -25.34
CA LEU A 755 -7.28 38.02 -25.99
C LEU A 755 -8.73 37.99 -25.47
N PHE A 756 -9.24 36.83 -25.03
CA PHE A 756 -10.55 36.75 -24.39
C PHE A 756 -10.59 37.53 -23.08
N GLY A 757 -9.53 37.41 -22.29
CA GLY A 757 -9.30 38.23 -21.12
C GLY A 757 -9.45 39.72 -21.38
N PHE A 758 -8.78 40.20 -22.43
CA PHE A 758 -8.86 41.59 -22.86
C PHE A 758 -10.20 41.97 -23.52
N SER A 759 -10.96 41.00 -24.04
CA SER A 759 -12.26 41.23 -24.68
C SER A 759 -13.42 41.26 -23.67
N VAL A 760 -13.35 40.47 -22.59
CA VAL A 760 -14.38 40.41 -21.54
C VAL A 760 -14.15 41.45 -20.44
N LYS A 761 -12.90 41.77 -20.10
CA LYS A 761 -12.57 42.78 -19.08
C LYS A 761 -13.22 44.16 -19.33
N PRO A 762 -13.28 44.69 -20.58
CA PRO A 762 -14.02 45.91 -20.90
C PRO A 762 -15.55 45.81 -20.76
N LEU A 763 -16.12 44.60 -20.85
CA LEU A 763 -17.57 44.39 -20.65
C LEU A 763 -17.99 44.71 -19.20
N TYR A 764 -17.09 44.63 -18.23
CA TYR A 764 -17.44 44.79 -16.80
C TYR A 764 -16.96 46.10 -16.14
N LYS A 765 -16.35 47.05 -16.88
CA LYS A 765 -15.92 48.34 -16.30
C LYS A 765 -17.08 49.16 -15.70
N ARG A 766 -17.04 49.34 -14.36
CA ARG A 766 -17.40 50.57 -13.62
C ARG A 766 -16.30 50.80 -12.56
N ASN A 767 -15.70 51.99 -12.57
CA ASN A 767 -14.79 52.59 -11.57
C ASN A 767 -14.38 51.74 -10.35
N LEU A 768 -13.38 50.87 -10.51
CA LEU A 768 -12.58 50.37 -9.39
C LEU A 768 -11.14 50.80 -9.64
N ALA A 769 -10.62 51.67 -8.77
CA ALA A 769 -9.22 52.06 -8.77
C ALA A 769 -8.36 50.82 -8.49
N TRP A 770 -7.38 50.59 -9.35
CA TRP A 770 -6.50 49.43 -9.32
C TRP A 770 -5.52 49.49 -8.15
N PRO A 771 -5.25 48.37 -7.44
CA PRO A 771 -4.01 48.22 -6.69
C PRO A 771 -2.86 48.08 -7.71
N ARG A 772 -1.82 48.92 -7.59
CA ARG A 772 -0.61 48.80 -8.40
C ARG A 772 0.13 47.51 -8.03
N PRO A 773 0.86 46.86 -8.97
CA PRO A 773 1.76 45.77 -8.64
C PRO A 773 2.80 46.26 -7.62
N VAL A 774 2.93 45.52 -6.52
CA VAL A 774 3.96 45.78 -5.51
C VAL A 774 5.30 45.37 -6.11
N ALA A 775 6.11 46.35 -6.50
CA ALA A 775 7.51 46.14 -6.80
C ALA A 775 8.22 45.70 -5.52
N CYS A 776 8.92 44.57 -5.56
CA CYS A 776 9.77 44.10 -4.49
C CYS A 776 10.99 45.02 -4.41
N THR A 777 10.97 45.99 -3.49
CA THR A 777 12.13 46.85 -3.24
C THR A 777 13.11 46.15 -2.29
N GLU A 778 14.33 45.96 -2.78
CA GLU A 778 15.51 45.67 -1.97
C GLU A 778 15.64 46.68 -0.81
N ARG A 779 15.89 46.16 0.39
CA ARG A 779 16.42 46.95 1.51
C ARG A 779 17.74 46.37 1.96
N THR A 780 18.81 47.00 1.49
CA THR A 780 20.12 46.93 2.10
C THR A 780 20.22 47.88 3.31
N ASN A 781 21.08 47.48 4.23
CA ASN A 781 21.92 48.28 5.13
C ASN A 781 21.52 48.58 6.61
N THR A 782 22.17 47.79 7.49
CA THR A 782 23.15 48.17 8.56
C THR A 782 22.74 48.95 9.83
N LYS A 783 23.02 48.39 11.03
CA LYS A 783 24.19 48.72 11.92
C LYS A 783 24.10 48.14 13.36
N ILE A 784 25.16 47.41 13.73
CA ILE A 784 26.02 47.51 14.94
C ILE A 784 25.41 47.30 16.34
N ARG A 785 25.91 46.28 17.07
CA ARG A 785 26.72 46.50 18.30
C ARG A 785 27.51 45.25 18.73
N SER A 786 28.81 45.48 18.81
CA SER A 786 29.89 44.65 19.37
C SER A 786 29.80 44.52 20.89
N CYS A 787 30.20 43.36 21.43
CA CYS A 787 31.01 43.32 22.65
C CYS A 787 31.88 42.06 22.64
N SER A 788 33.19 42.29 22.65
CA SER A 788 34.26 41.32 22.81
C SER A 788 34.42 40.90 24.27
N ARG A 789 34.85 39.66 24.50
CA ARG A 789 35.89 39.35 25.49
C ARG A 789 36.58 38.02 25.16
N SER A 790 37.87 38.15 24.94
CA SER A 790 38.91 37.13 24.87
C SER A 790 39.13 36.46 26.23
N GLU A 791 39.52 35.19 26.24
CA GLU A 791 40.64 34.73 27.07
C GLU A 791 41.26 33.46 26.46
N THR A 792 42.59 33.47 26.44
CA THR A 792 43.52 32.55 25.78
C THR A 792 44.26 31.69 26.78
N SER A 793 44.83 30.59 26.27
CA SER A 793 45.98 29.81 26.80
C SER A 793 45.65 28.83 27.94
N SER A 794 46.32 27.69 28.09
CA SER A 794 47.70 27.34 27.71
C SER A 794 47.91 25.81 27.63
N LEU A 795 49.02 25.46 26.96
CA LEU A 795 49.57 24.14 26.67
C LEU A 795 50.15 23.39 27.87
N ASN A 796 50.27 22.05 27.74
CA ASN A 796 51.48 21.20 27.87
C ASN A 796 51.06 19.75 28.20
N SER A 797 51.32 18.71 27.40
CA SER A 797 52.54 18.14 26.79
C SER A 797 53.11 16.96 27.59
N SER A 798 53.58 15.95 26.84
CA SER A 798 54.45 14.80 27.20
C SER A 798 53.79 13.59 27.88
N SER A 799 54.13 12.32 27.61
CA SER A 799 55.03 11.65 26.64
C SER A 799 55.02 10.13 26.91
N GLY A 800 55.25 9.30 25.86
CA GLY A 800 55.99 8.02 25.93
C GLY A 800 55.18 6.73 26.20
N SER A 801 54.98 5.81 25.23
CA SER A 801 55.91 4.76 24.70
C SER A 801 56.02 3.54 25.65
N THR A 802 55.96 2.25 25.29
CA THR A 802 56.12 1.49 24.03
C THR A 802 55.88 -0.02 24.30
N SER A 803 55.36 -0.78 23.30
CA SER A 803 55.66 -2.18 22.83
C SER A 803 56.04 -3.31 23.83
N VAL A 804 55.73 -4.62 23.65
CA VAL A 804 56.04 -5.60 22.57
C VAL A 804 55.24 -6.91 22.83
N GLY A 805 54.94 -7.70 21.78
CA GLY A 805 54.30 -9.03 21.84
C GLY A 805 55.24 -10.26 22.02
N PRO A 806 54.99 -11.41 21.36
CA PRO A 806 54.51 -12.72 21.92
C PRO A 806 55.60 -13.83 21.96
N PRO A 807 55.34 -15.12 22.32
CA PRO A 807 54.86 -16.14 21.36
C PRO A 807 54.09 -17.38 21.94
N THR A 808 53.83 -18.34 21.03
CA THR A 808 53.01 -19.58 20.96
C THR A 808 53.56 -20.88 21.60
N SER A 809 52.69 -21.87 21.90
CA SER A 809 52.83 -23.33 21.55
C SER A 809 51.67 -24.23 22.04
N SER A 810 51.44 -25.35 21.36
CA SER A 810 50.45 -26.45 21.57
C SER A 810 51.19 -27.83 21.58
N PRO A 811 50.54 -29.02 21.60
CA PRO A 811 49.48 -29.65 22.43
C PRO A 811 50.02 -30.92 23.18
N PRO A 812 49.19 -31.80 23.81
CA PRO A 812 48.94 -33.11 23.17
C PRO A 812 47.61 -33.85 23.50
N THR A 813 47.21 -34.73 22.54
CA THR A 813 46.55 -36.07 22.60
C THR A 813 45.41 -36.41 23.58
N GLY A 814 44.30 -36.94 23.04
CA GLY A 814 43.14 -37.44 23.80
C GLY A 814 43.14 -38.94 24.16
N PRO A 815 42.04 -39.45 24.72
CA PRO A 815 41.66 -40.87 24.62
C PRO A 815 40.21 -41.12 24.19
N SER A 816 39.99 -42.39 23.84
CA SER A 816 38.88 -43.07 23.16
C SER A 816 37.52 -43.13 23.85
N GLU A 817 36.49 -43.33 23.01
CA GLU A 817 35.10 -43.73 23.31
C GLU A 817 34.94 -44.84 24.36
N LYS A 818 34.15 -44.52 25.39
CA LYS A 818 33.21 -45.43 26.08
C LYS A 818 32.02 -44.57 26.53
N ASP A 819 30.81 -44.90 26.10
CA ASP A 819 29.58 -44.31 26.63
C ASP A 819 29.57 -44.47 28.17
N PRO A 820 29.57 -43.37 28.96
CA PRO A 820 29.42 -43.48 30.38
C PRO A 820 27.95 -43.75 30.69
N LEU A 821 27.67 -44.92 31.26
CA LEU A 821 26.39 -45.18 31.92
C LEU A 821 26.12 -44.06 32.93
N LEU A 822 25.13 -43.22 32.65
CA LEU A 822 24.70 -42.11 33.51
C LEU A 822 24.10 -42.67 34.81
N PHE A 823 24.91 -42.80 35.85
CA PHE A 823 24.49 -43.14 37.20
C PHE A 823 24.69 -41.94 38.13
N HIS A 824 23.64 -41.57 38.86
CA HIS A 824 23.77 -40.60 39.94
C HIS A 824 24.45 -41.26 41.13
N SER A 825 25.58 -40.71 41.53
CA SER A 825 26.29 -41.16 42.74
C SER A 825 26.01 -40.15 43.84
N CYS A 826 25.34 -40.57 44.92
CA CYS A 826 25.05 -39.72 46.07
C CYS A 826 26.30 -39.39 46.90
N THR A 827 27.26 -38.69 46.27
CA THR A 827 28.50 -38.21 46.89
C THR A 827 28.32 -36.79 47.41
N LEU A 828 29.10 -36.43 48.43
CA LEU A 828 29.15 -35.07 48.99
C LEU A 828 30.43 -34.33 48.55
N THR A 829 31.11 -34.83 47.52
CA THR A 829 32.36 -34.27 47.00
C THR A 829 32.02 -33.15 46.00
N PRO A 830 32.29 -31.86 46.29
CA PRO A 830 31.76 -30.73 45.51
C PRO A 830 32.11 -30.73 44.01
N ASP A 831 33.32 -31.14 43.67
CA ASP A 831 33.85 -31.26 42.31
C ASP A 831 33.11 -32.33 41.51
N VAL A 832 32.92 -33.53 42.09
CA VAL A 832 32.18 -34.63 41.46
C VAL A 832 30.71 -34.25 41.19
N VAL A 833 30.07 -33.56 42.15
CA VAL A 833 28.66 -33.13 41.99
C VAL A 833 28.50 -32.09 40.86
N ARG A 834 29.44 -31.15 40.73
CA ARG A 834 29.41 -30.16 39.64
C ARG A 834 29.68 -30.79 38.28
N GLU A 835 30.64 -31.71 38.21
CA GLU A 835 30.96 -32.46 36.99
C GLU A 835 29.77 -33.31 36.53
N GLU A 836 29.13 -34.03 37.45
CA GLU A 836 27.94 -34.84 37.17
C GLU A 836 26.78 -34.00 36.59
N VAL A 837 26.53 -32.82 37.17
CA VAL A 837 25.49 -31.89 36.67
C VAL A 837 25.81 -31.37 35.28
N GLU A 838 27.08 -31.06 34.99
CA GLU A 838 27.48 -30.60 33.66
C GLU A 838 27.36 -31.70 32.59
N ILE A 839 27.67 -32.95 32.94
CA ILE A 839 27.47 -34.12 32.07
C ILE A 839 25.98 -34.32 31.80
N LEU A 840 25.15 -34.39 32.86
CA LEU A 840 23.70 -34.60 32.74
C LEU A 840 23.00 -33.47 31.97
N LYS A 841 23.45 -32.23 32.15
CA LYS A 841 22.96 -31.08 31.38
C LYS A 841 23.29 -31.20 29.90
N THR A 842 24.50 -31.64 29.57
CA THR A 842 24.92 -31.81 28.17
C THR A 842 24.06 -32.88 27.50
N ASP A 843 23.88 -34.02 28.17
CA ASP A 843 23.00 -35.10 27.71
C ASP A 843 21.52 -34.68 27.60
N PHE A 844 20.99 -33.89 28.56
CA PHE A 844 19.63 -33.35 28.48
C PHE A 844 19.44 -32.45 27.26
N ASN A 845 20.41 -31.56 27.02
CA ASN A 845 20.36 -30.66 25.87
C ASN A 845 20.42 -31.43 24.54
N ASP A 846 21.24 -32.48 24.46
CA ASP A 846 21.35 -33.28 23.25
C ASP A 846 20.09 -34.12 23.01
N ARG A 847 19.50 -34.70 24.06
CA ARG A 847 18.17 -35.35 23.99
C ARG A 847 17.08 -34.38 23.54
N MET A 848 17.05 -33.17 24.09
CA MET A 848 16.08 -32.14 23.68
C MET A 848 16.27 -31.68 22.24
N LYS A 849 17.51 -31.55 21.76
CA LYS A 849 17.80 -31.29 20.34
C LYS A 849 17.25 -32.41 19.45
N GLN A 850 17.46 -33.67 19.83
CA GLN A 850 16.92 -34.83 19.10
C GLN A 850 15.39 -34.83 19.08
N VAL A 851 14.73 -34.54 20.21
CA VAL A 851 13.27 -34.44 20.30
C VAL A 851 12.73 -33.35 19.37
N LEU A 852 13.30 -32.15 19.41
CA LEU A 852 12.86 -31.01 18.59
C LEU A 852 13.12 -31.25 17.09
N PHE A 853 14.28 -31.79 16.74
CA PHE A 853 14.64 -32.06 15.37
C PHE A 853 13.80 -33.19 14.78
N ASN A 854 13.70 -34.32 15.48
CA ASN A 854 12.96 -35.48 14.98
C ASN A 854 11.45 -35.24 14.92
N SER A 855 10.87 -34.48 15.86
CA SER A 855 9.45 -34.10 15.78
C SER A 855 9.18 -33.19 14.58
N MET A 856 10.08 -32.25 14.30
CA MET A 856 9.96 -31.34 13.15
C MET A 856 10.16 -32.06 11.82
N VAL A 857 11.13 -32.97 11.73
CA VAL A 857 11.35 -33.85 10.56
C VAL A 857 10.15 -34.76 10.35
N CYS A 858 9.57 -35.32 11.41
CA CYS A 858 8.37 -36.14 11.33
C CYS A 858 7.19 -35.34 10.77
N ALA A 859 6.89 -34.15 11.30
CA ALA A 859 5.83 -33.30 10.78
C ALA A 859 6.09 -32.86 9.33
N TYR A 860 7.36 -32.61 8.98
CA TYR A 860 7.75 -32.25 7.62
C TYR A 860 7.47 -33.39 6.63
N TYR A 861 7.94 -34.61 6.90
CA TYR A 861 7.77 -35.74 5.96
C TYR A 861 6.38 -36.37 6.00
N MET A 862 5.69 -36.37 7.14
CA MET A 862 4.39 -37.03 7.31
C MET A 862 3.21 -36.13 6.94
N ALA A 863 3.32 -34.81 7.13
CA ALA A 863 2.21 -33.89 6.89
C ALA A 863 2.52 -32.87 5.78
N PHE A 864 3.71 -32.26 5.77
CA PHE A 864 4.00 -31.17 4.83
C PHE A 864 4.42 -31.64 3.43
N VAL A 865 5.30 -32.63 3.33
CA VAL A 865 5.80 -33.19 2.05
C VAL A 865 4.67 -33.80 1.22
N PRO A 866 3.78 -34.67 1.75
CA PRO A 866 2.66 -35.21 0.98
C PRO A 866 1.73 -34.12 0.42
N LEU A 867 1.54 -33.02 1.14
CA LEU A 867 0.75 -31.87 0.66
C LEU A 867 1.45 -31.08 -0.44
N CYS A 868 2.79 -31.01 -0.42
CA CYS A 868 3.57 -30.37 -1.47
C CYS A 868 3.68 -31.23 -2.74
N PHE A 869 3.65 -32.56 -2.61
CA PHE A 869 3.78 -33.52 -3.72
C PHE A 869 2.46 -34.14 -4.18
N ALA A 870 1.34 -33.79 -3.54
CA ALA A 870 0.00 -34.03 -4.06
C ALA A 870 -0.21 -33.16 -5.32
N GLN A 871 0.34 -33.61 -6.45
CA GLN A 871 0.12 -33.05 -7.77
C GLN A 871 -0.62 -34.01 -8.69
N HIS A 872 -1.66 -33.45 -9.33
CA HIS A 872 -2.21 -33.75 -10.65
C HIS A 872 -1.47 -34.85 -11.41
N THR A 873 -2.09 -36.02 -11.57
CA THR A 873 -1.71 -36.94 -12.65
C THR A 873 -2.92 -37.08 -13.58
N ILE A 874 -2.90 -36.34 -14.69
CA ILE A 874 -3.72 -36.61 -15.87
C ILE A 874 -2.82 -37.36 -16.86
N PHE A 875 -3.22 -38.58 -17.24
CA PHE A 875 -2.75 -39.23 -18.46
C PHE A 875 -3.83 -39.07 -19.55
N TYR A 876 -3.41 -38.47 -20.67
CA TYR A 876 -3.96 -38.45 -22.03
C TYR A 876 -5.21 -37.64 -22.42
N GLN A 877 -4.98 -36.91 -23.52
CA GLN A 877 -5.87 -36.53 -24.62
C GLN A 877 -7.10 -35.65 -24.32
N SER A 878 -6.91 -34.36 -24.66
CA SER A 878 -7.94 -33.42 -25.14
C SER A 878 -9.28 -33.38 -24.39
N GLN A 879 -9.33 -32.62 -23.28
CA GLN A 879 -10.32 -31.56 -23.03
C GLN A 879 -10.07 -30.92 -21.64
N LEU A 880 -10.21 -29.60 -21.56
CA LEU A 880 -9.92 -28.80 -20.36
C LEU A 880 -10.98 -29.00 -19.26
N PHE A 881 -10.55 -29.44 -18.08
CA PHE A 881 -11.14 -29.05 -16.79
C PHE A 881 -10.01 -28.71 -15.81
N GLN A 882 -9.92 -27.44 -15.40
CA GLN A 882 -9.05 -27.01 -14.29
C GLN A 882 -9.69 -27.44 -12.96
N ASN A 883 -9.31 -28.61 -12.43
CA ASN A 883 -9.54 -28.93 -11.03
C ASN A 883 -8.38 -28.36 -10.19
N THR A 884 -8.52 -27.11 -9.76
CA THR A 884 -7.66 -26.51 -8.75
C THR A 884 -8.01 -27.15 -7.40
N LEU A 885 -7.16 -28.02 -6.87
CA LEU A 885 -7.34 -28.53 -5.50
C LEU A 885 -7.18 -27.33 -4.55
N TYR A 886 -8.26 -26.91 -3.91
CA TYR A 886 -8.26 -25.80 -2.96
C TYR A 886 -7.83 -26.33 -1.59
N TYR A 887 -6.58 -26.11 -1.20
CA TYR A 887 -6.15 -26.37 0.17
C TYR A 887 -6.62 -25.24 1.07
N ASP A 888 -7.47 -25.54 2.05
CA ASP A 888 -7.70 -24.62 3.16
C ASP A 888 -6.41 -24.53 3.99
N THR A 889 -5.67 -23.45 3.77
CA THR A 889 -4.40 -23.17 4.44
C THR A 889 -4.50 -23.17 5.97
N TRP A 890 -5.68 -22.90 6.53
CA TRP A 890 -5.90 -22.92 7.96
C TRP A 890 -5.96 -24.36 8.49
N TRP A 891 -6.74 -25.21 7.82
CA TRP A 891 -6.87 -26.63 8.16
C TRP A 891 -5.54 -27.39 7.98
N VAL A 892 -4.84 -27.11 6.89
CA VAL A 892 -3.50 -27.67 6.64
C VAL A 892 -2.53 -27.26 7.74
N GLY A 893 -2.55 -25.98 8.12
CA GLY A 893 -1.72 -25.48 9.23
C GLY A 893 -2.04 -26.18 10.55
N GLN A 894 -3.32 -26.37 10.87
CA GLN A 894 -3.75 -27.09 12.07
C GLN A 894 -3.29 -28.55 12.07
N HIS A 895 -3.41 -29.24 10.93
CA HIS A 895 -2.99 -30.64 10.80
C HIS A 895 -1.47 -30.81 10.98
N VAL A 896 -0.66 -29.97 10.31
CA VAL A 896 0.81 -30.00 10.48
C VAL A 896 1.20 -29.71 11.94
N CYS A 897 0.54 -28.75 12.59
CA CYS A 897 0.78 -28.43 14.00
C CYS A 897 0.39 -29.59 14.94
N LEU A 898 -0.74 -30.25 14.73
CA LEU A 898 -1.18 -31.39 15.56
C LEU A 898 -0.25 -32.59 15.39
N THR A 899 0.20 -32.87 14.16
CA THR A 899 1.16 -33.94 13.87
C THR A 899 2.52 -33.65 14.53
N TRP A 900 2.99 -32.41 14.46
CA TRP A 900 4.20 -31.99 15.16
C TRP A 900 4.07 -32.14 16.67
N LEU A 901 2.97 -31.65 17.26
CA LEU A 901 2.74 -31.72 18.70
C LEU A 901 2.67 -33.17 19.20
N SER A 902 2.01 -34.05 18.44
CA SER A 902 1.90 -35.47 18.78
C SER A 902 3.26 -36.17 18.73
N ALA A 903 4.05 -35.93 17.67
CA ALA A 903 5.41 -36.46 17.56
C ALA A 903 6.34 -35.90 18.64
N PHE A 904 6.21 -34.61 18.96
CA PHE A 904 6.95 -33.96 20.05
C PHE A 904 6.65 -34.61 21.39
N LEU A 905 5.37 -34.80 21.75
CA LEU A 905 4.98 -35.42 23.02
C LEU A 905 5.49 -36.86 23.11
N MET A 906 5.36 -37.67 22.05
CA MET A 906 5.92 -39.03 22.03
C MET A 906 7.43 -39.03 22.24
N LEU A 907 8.17 -38.19 21.52
CA LEU A 907 9.62 -38.12 21.63
C LEU A 907 10.07 -37.59 23.00
N VAL A 908 9.35 -36.62 23.59
CA VAL A 908 9.59 -36.19 24.97
C VAL A 908 9.41 -37.36 25.93
N THR A 909 8.32 -38.13 25.85
CA THR A 909 8.11 -39.28 26.74
C THR A 909 9.17 -40.37 26.59
N HIS A 910 9.73 -40.53 25.37
CA HIS A 910 10.76 -41.52 25.08
C HIS A 910 12.15 -41.07 25.54
N PHE A 911 12.59 -39.87 25.17
CA PHE A 911 13.94 -39.37 25.46
C PHE A 911 14.08 -38.79 26.87
N LEU A 912 12.99 -38.26 27.44
CA LEU A 912 12.92 -37.70 28.79
C LEU A 912 11.97 -38.52 29.68
N SER A 913 12.28 -39.80 29.85
CA SER A 913 11.50 -40.67 30.72
C SER A 913 11.43 -40.13 32.16
N PRO A 914 10.37 -40.43 32.94
CA PRO A 914 10.27 -40.00 34.33
C PRO A 914 11.48 -40.39 35.20
N LYS A 915 12.12 -41.53 34.92
CA LYS A 915 13.34 -41.98 35.60
C LYS A 915 14.53 -41.06 35.33
N TYR A 916 14.63 -40.54 34.11
CA TYR A 916 15.68 -39.61 33.72
C TYR A 916 15.44 -38.21 34.30
N LEU A 917 14.17 -37.78 34.39
CA LEU A 917 13.81 -36.54 35.06
C LEU A 917 14.08 -36.60 36.57
N ASP A 918 13.83 -37.74 37.21
CA ASP A 918 14.20 -38.00 38.60
C ASP A 918 15.73 -37.97 38.80
N LEU A 919 16.50 -38.50 37.85
CA LEU A 919 17.98 -38.42 37.85
C LEU A 919 18.48 -36.97 37.85
N LEU A 920 17.93 -36.13 36.95
CA LEU A 920 18.23 -34.70 36.88
C LEU A 920 17.80 -33.95 38.14
N HIS A 921 16.67 -34.33 38.72
CA HIS A 921 16.19 -33.74 39.96
C HIS A 921 17.13 -34.03 41.13
N ARG A 922 17.55 -35.29 41.30
CA ARG A 922 18.48 -35.69 42.38
C ARG A 922 19.85 -35.00 42.26
N SER A 923 20.40 -34.89 41.05
CA SER A 923 21.66 -34.18 40.84
C SER A 923 21.53 -32.67 41.11
N ALA A 924 20.42 -32.06 40.72
CA ALA A 924 20.12 -30.66 41.04
C ALA A 924 19.97 -30.41 42.55
N VAL A 925 19.38 -31.35 43.29
CA VAL A 925 19.25 -31.27 44.76
C VAL A 925 20.62 -31.31 45.44
N HIS A 926 21.56 -32.15 44.98
CA HIS A 926 22.93 -32.20 45.51
C HIS A 926 23.77 -30.98 45.14
N LEU A 927 23.47 -30.32 44.02
CA LEU A 927 24.13 -29.07 43.62
C LEU A 927 23.77 -27.92 44.57
N GLY A 928 22.49 -27.82 44.94
CA GLY A 928 21.99 -26.80 45.86
C GLY A 928 21.98 -25.37 45.29
N ARG A 929 21.24 -24.46 45.93
CA ARG A 929 20.97 -23.11 45.42
C ARG A 929 21.56 -22.02 46.32
N TRP A 930 21.95 -20.91 45.69
CA TRP A 930 22.32 -19.66 46.36
C TRP A 930 21.24 -18.60 46.22
N GLN A 931 20.92 -17.92 47.31
CA GLN A 931 20.13 -16.69 47.33
C GLN A 931 21.05 -15.49 47.46
N ARG A 932 20.98 -14.53 46.54
CA ARG A 932 21.77 -13.29 46.63
C ARG A 932 21.19 -12.41 47.74
N VAL A 933 22.04 -11.89 48.62
CA VAL A 933 21.63 -11.02 49.72
C VAL A 933 21.94 -9.57 49.34
N GLU A 934 20.91 -8.73 49.21
CA GLU A 934 21.06 -7.30 48.95
C GLU A 934 21.41 -6.55 50.25
N GLY A 935 22.52 -5.81 50.25
CA GLY A 935 23.11 -5.27 51.47
C GLY A 935 22.31 -4.13 52.10
N ARG A 936 21.71 -4.38 53.27
CA ARG A 936 21.44 -3.36 54.30
C ARG A 936 21.91 -3.85 55.67
N HIS A 937 22.92 -3.16 56.18
CA HIS A 937 23.40 -3.08 57.57
C HIS A 937 23.00 -4.19 58.56
N VAL A 938 23.77 -5.28 58.63
CA VAL A 938 24.05 -6.04 59.86
C VAL A 938 25.45 -6.65 59.72
N HIS A 939 26.31 -6.51 60.75
CA HIS A 939 27.62 -7.19 60.85
C HIS A 939 27.44 -8.70 61.07
N VAL A 940 26.93 -9.42 60.08
CA VAL A 940 26.84 -10.89 60.14
C VAL A 940 28.19 -11.47 59.67
N PRO A 941 28.86 -12.31 60.47
CA PRO A 941 30.09 -12.97 60.04
C PRO A 941 29.80 -13.83 58.80
N TYR A 942 30.61 -13.66 57.76
CA TYR A 942 30.56 -14.43 56.52
C TYR A 942 31.89 -15.15 56.31
N SER A 943 31.84 -16.28 55.62
CA SER A 943 33.04 -17.00 55.19
C SER A 943 33.41 -16.62 53.75
N ALA A 944 34.68 -16.72 53.38
CA ALA A 944 35.09 -16.66 51.98
C ALA A 944 34.63 -17.93 51.25
N TRP A 945 34.14 -17.80 50.02
CA TRP A 945 33.76 -18.99 49.24
C TRP A 945 34.99 -19.82 48.89
N SER A 946 34.86 -21.14 48.97
CA SER A 946 35.87 -22.11 48.58
C SER A 946 35.23 -23.18 47.69
N GLU A 947 35.94 -23.55 46.62
CA GLU A 947 35.49 -24.51 45.62
C GLU A 947 35.43 -25.95 46.18
N LEU A 948 36.28 -26.26 47.16
CA LEU A 948 36.44 -27.58 47.77
C LEU A 948 35.50 -27.82 48.96
N GLN A 949 34.69 -26.83 49.34
CA GLN A 949 33.86 -26.88 50.54
C GLN A 949 32.38 -27.04 50.20
N VAL A 950 31.70 -27.96 50.90
CA VAL A 950 30.23 -28.05 50.92
C VAL A 950 29.70 -27.05 51.94
N TRP A 951 28.70 -26.25 51.53
CA TRP A 951 28.11 -25.23 52.38
C TRP A 951 26.78 -25.70 52.97
N PRO A 952 26.61 -25.70 54.31
CA PRO A 952 25.33 -26.08 54.91
C PRO A 952 24.28 -25.00 54.72
N GLN A 953 23.01 -25.39 54.84
CA GLN A 953 21.87 -24.47 54.74
C GLN A 953 22.03 -23.24 55.63
N GLY A 954 21.78 -22.05 55.08
CA GLY A 954 21.88 -20.78 55.79
C GLY A 954 23.29 -20.19 55.88
N ALA A 955 24.33 -20.88 55.43
CA ALA A 955 25.69 -20.33 55.39
C ALA A 955 25.77 -19.06 54.53
N LEU A 956 26.42 -18.03 55.08
CA LEU A 956 26.67 -16.76 54.40
C LEU A 956 28.09 -16.73 53.85
N VAL A 957 28.19 -16.56 52.53
CA VAL A 957 29.45 -16.66 51.83
C VAL A 957 29.67 -15.46 50.92
N LYS A 958 30.87 -14.88 50.99
CA LYS A 958 31.31 -13.81 50.11
C LYS A 958 32.05 -14.39 48.90
N HIS A 959 31.50 -14.13 47.72
CA HIS A 959 32.09 -14.47 46.43
C HIS A 959 32.38 -13.19 45.64
N VAL A 960 33.22 -13.25 44.60
CA VAL A 960 33.56 -12.08 43.75
C VAL A 960 32.31 -11.40 43.17
N ARG A 961 31.22 -12.16 42.99
CA ARG A 961 29.94 -11.68 42.44
C ARG A 961 28.94 -11.14 43.47
N GLY A 962 29.30 -11.11 44.76
CA GLY A 962 28.46 -10.58 45.84
C GLY A 962 28.37 -11.48 47.07
N LEU A 963 27.46 -11.13 47.99
CA LEU A 963 27.15 -11.93 49.18
C LEU A 963 25.97 -12.86 48.89
N PHE A 964 26.12 -14.14 49.24
CA PHE A 964 25.13 -15.17 48.98
C PHE A 964 24.84 -15.98 50.25
N LYS A 965 23.59 -16.42 50.39
CA LYS A 965 23.11 -17.31 51.43
C LYS A 965 22.77 -18.68 50.82
N ALA A 966 23.26 -19.76 51.43
CA ALA A 966 22.93 -21.12 51.01
C ALA A 966 21.45 -21.43 51.32
N ASP A 967 20.69 -21.84 50.30
CA ASP A 967 19.24 -22.10 50.39
C ASP A 967 18.92 -23.61 50.56
N GLY A 968 19.80 -24.48 50.07
CA GLY A 968 19.68 -25.95 50.17
C GLY A 968 20.41 -26.57 51.38
N ILE A 969 20.09 -27.84 51.69
CA ILE A 969 20.66 -28.61 52.83
C ILE A 969 22.19 -28.66 52.75
N ASN A 970 22.70 -28.99 51.56
CA ASN A 970 24.11 -28.95 51.19
C ASN A 970 24.22 -28.21 49.85
N VAL A 971 25.03 -27.15 49.80
CA VAL A 971 25.22 -26.35 48.58
C VAL A 971 26.66 -26.50 48.11
N THR A 972 26.80 -27.11 46.94
CA THR A 972 28.06 -27.26 46.23
C THR A 972 28.14 -26.32 45.03
N ALA A 973 27.03 -25.73 44.58
CA ALA A 973 26.99 -24.76 43.49
C ALA A 973 28.00 -23.61 43.68
N GLU A 974 28.50 -23.08 42.58
CA GLU A 974 29.25 -21.82 42.56
C GLU A 974 28.29 -20.59 42.69
N PRO A 975 28.47 -19.70 43.67
CA PRO A 975 27.62 -18.53 43.89
C PRO A 975 27.65 -17.54 42.73
N GLY A 976 26.47 -17.21 42.18
CA GLY A 976 26.34 -16.30 41.05
C GLY A 976 26.73 -16.91 39.70
N ASN A 977 26.94 -18.23 39.62
CA ASN A 977 27.00 -18.95 38.36
C ASN A 977 25.58 -19.17 37.82
N SER A 978 25.25 -18.49 36.71
CA SER A 978 23.91 -18.55 36.12
C SER A 978 23.54 -19.94 35.59
N MET A 979 24.52 -20.82 35.34
CA MET A 979 24.29 -22.18 34.86
C MET A 979 23.84 -23.10 36.00
N HIS A 980 24.55 -23.08 37.13
CA HIS A 980 24.12 -23.78 38.35
C HIS A 980 22.77 -23.27 38.85
N ALA A 981 22.54 -21.95 38.79
CA ALA A 981 21.26 -21.37 39.16
C ALA A 981 20.09 -21.89 38.30
N ARG A 982 20.29 -22.14 37.01
CA ARG A 982 19.27 -22.72 36.11
C ARG A 982 19.05 -24.21 36.32
N ALA A 983 20.10 -24.96 36.69
CA ALA A 983 19.98 -26.39 36.98
C ALA A 983 19.11 -26.67 38.23
N VAL A 984 19.16 -25.78 39.22
CA VAL A 984 18.46 -25.93 40.51
C VAL A 984 17.16 -25.11 40.59
N SER A 985 16.95 -24.17 39.67
CA SER A 985 15.66 -23.49 39.53
C SER A 985 14.75 -24.37 38.66
N PRO A 986 13.59 -24.83 39.13
CA PRO A 986 12.68 -25.55 38.25
C PRO A 986 12.25 -24.60 37.13
N PRO A 987 12.42 -24.93 35.84
CA PRO A 987 11.41 -24.49 34.89
C PRO A 987 10.10 -25.10 35.36
N GLU A 988 9.01 -24.32 35.38
CA GLU A 988 7.62 -24.77 35.58
C GLU A 988 7.18 -25.89 34.59
N MET A 989 8.10 -26.37 33.76
CA MET A 989 8.02 -27.48 32.82
C MET A 989 8.10 -28.86 33.48
N TYR A 990 8.48 -29.01 34.75
CA TYR A 990 8.44 -30.32 35.44
C TYR A 990 7.07 -30.67 36.03
N SER A 991 6.18 -29.69 36.23
CA SER A 991 4.80 -29.90 36.69
C SER A 991 3.79 -30.06 35.53
N LEU A 992 4.07 -29.45 34.37
CA LEU A 992 3.19 -29.52 33.19
C LEU A 992 2.98 -30.93 32.59
N PRO A 993 3.94 -31.88 32.60
CA PRO A 993 3.72 -33.22 32.06
C PRO A 993 2.84 -34.06 32.98
N PHE A 994 2.90 -33.86 34.30
CA PHE A 994 2.11 -34.64 35.25
C PHE A 994 0.64 -34.21 35.27
N ASP A 995 0.33 -32.91 35.17
CA ASP A 995 -1.05 -32.44 35.03
C ASP A 995 -1.67 -32.81 33.66
N CYS A 996 -0.86 -32.88 32.60
CA CYS A 996 -1.30 -33.35 31.27
C CYS A 996 -1.39 -34.89 31.16
N LEU A 997 -0.60 -35.65 31.92
CA LEU A 997 -0.66 -37.12 31.95
C LEU A 997 -1.83 -37.61 32.81
N ASP A 998 -2.18 -36.92 33.89
CA ASP A 998 -3.40 -37.22 34.65
C ASP A 998 -4.68 -36.85 33.88
N ALA A 999 -4.61 -35.91 32.93
CA ALA A 999 -5.71 -35.63 31.99
C ALA A 999 -5.84 -36.68 30.86
N VAL A 1000 -4.90 -37.63 30.74
CA VAL A 1000 -4.89 -38.67 29.69
C VAL A 1000 -4.60 -40.04 30.31
N GLN A 1001 -5.42 -40.47 31.26
CA GLN A 1001 -5.65 -41.91 31.47
C GLN A 1001 -6.59 -42.42 30.37
N PRO A 1002 -6.27 -43.56 29.70
CA PRO A 1002 -7.10 -44.12 28.65
C PRO A 1002 -8.34 -44.78 29.25
N THR A 1003 -9.35 -44.00 29.61
CA THR A 1003 -10.70 -44.48 29.88
C THR A 1003 -11.61 -44.05 28.74
N TYR A 1004 -11.82 -44.95 27.77
CA TYR A 1004 -13.03 -45.10 26.96
C TYR A 1004 -13.83 -43.83 26.53
N ALA A 1005 -13.18 -42.72 26.18
CA ALA A 1005 -13.86 -41.46 25.83
C ALA A 1005 -13.64 -41.01 24.37
N CYS A 1006 -13.10 -41.86 23.49
CA CYS A 1006 -13.06 -41.58 22.05
C CYS A 1006 -14.35 -41.97 21.30
N HIS A 1007 -15.32 -42.60 21.95
CA HIS A 1007 -16.59 -42.95 21.31
C HIS A 1007 -17.65 -41.82 21.36
N ASP A 1008 -17.63 -40.94 22.36
CA ASP A 1008 -18.72 -39.97 22.56
C ASP A 1008 -18.49 -38.58 21.95
N VAL A 1009 -17.27 -38.26 21.50
CA VAL A 1009 -17.01 -37.00 20.77
C VAL A 1009 -17.30 -37.14 19.27
N ALA A 1010 -17.33 -38.37 18.75
CA ALA A 1010 -17.59 -38.67 17.34
C ALA A 1010 -19.09 -38.70 16.97
N ALA A 1011 -20.00 -38.84 17.94
CA ALA A 1011 -21.44 -38.91 17.68
C ALA A 1011 -22.11 -37.54 17.43
N GLY A 1012 -21.43 -36.42 17.73
CA GLY A 1012 -21.98 -35.07 17.54
C GLY A 1012 -21.73 -34.45 16.16
N VAL A 1013 -20.85 -35.06 15.35
CA VAL A 1013 -20.42 -34.52 14.04
C VAL A 1013 -20.26 -35.70 13.08
N GLY A 1014 -21.36 -36.15 12.48
CA GLY A 1014 -21.44 -37.38 11.67
C GLY A 1014 -20.25 -37.61 10.73
N LEU A 1015 -19.29 -38.42 11.19
CA LEU A 1015 -18.08 -38.84 10.50
C LEU A 1015 -17.98 -40.37 10.62
N ASP A 1016 -17.85 -41.04 9.48
CA ASP A 1016 -17.67 -42.49 9.39
C ASP A 1016 -16.18 -42.83 9.54
N VAL A 1017 -15.77 -43.39 10.69
CA VAL A 1017 -14.36 -43.66 11.05
C VAL A 1017 -14.07 -45.17 11.09
N GLY A 1018 -14.71 -45.95 10.22
CA GLY A 1018 -14.61 -47.42 10.22
C GLY A 1018 -13.27 -48.00 9.74
N ALA A 1019 -12.51 -47.30 8.89
CA ALA A 1019 -11.40 -47.93 8.16
C ALA A 1019 -10.00 -47.77 8.80
N VAL A 1020 -9.80 -46.81 9.70
CA VAL A 1020 -8.46 -46.47 10.22
C VAL A 1020 -8.14 -47.17 11.55
N SER A 1021 -9.14 -47.50 12.37
CA SER A 1021 -8.92 -48.13 13.68
C SER A 1021 -8.55 -49.61 13.62
N VAL A 1022 -8.88 -50.32 12.53
CA VAL A 1022 -8.61 -51.77 12.42
C VAL A 1022 -7.13 -52.06 12.07
N VAL A 1023 -6.43 -51.14 11.40
CA VAL A 1023 -5.03 -51.33 10.99
C VAL A 1023 -4.05 -51.03 12.15
N ALA A 1024 -4.40 -50.12 13.05
CA ALA A 1024 -3.57 -49.76 14.20
C ALA A 1024 -3.61 -50.82 15.33
N ALA A 1025 -4.75 -51.52 15.50
CA ALA A 1025 -4.89 -52.53 16.54
C ALA A 1025 -4.18 -53.86 16.20
N HIS A 1026 -4.12 -54.24 14.92
CA HIS A 1026 -3.52 -55.51 14.51
C HIS A 1026 -1.98 -55.50 14.42
N SER A 1027 -1.37 -54.31 14.40
CA SER A 1027 0.08 -54.10 14.27
C SER A 1027 0.83 -54.06 15.61
N MET A 1028 0.11 -54.06 16.75
CA MET A 1028 0.71 -53.98 18.09
C MET A 1028 1.13 -55.34 18.71
N GLN A 1029 0.85 -56.48 18.06
CA GLN A 1029 1.12 -57.81 18.66
C GLN A 1029 2.44 -58.50 18.25
N ARG A 1030 3.31 -57.87 17.46
CA ARG A 1030 4.60 -58.48 17.08
C ARG A 1030 5.74 -57.46 16.96
N VAL A 1031 6.29 -57.00 18.07
CA VAL A 1031 7.66 -56.47 18.10
C VAL A 1031 8.30 -56.85 19.43
N GLU A 1032 9.10 -57.93 19.41
CA GLU A 1032 10.14 -58.20 20.42
C GLU A 1032 11.50 -57.66 19.93
N PRO A 1033 12.49 -57.45 20.82
CA PRO A 1033 13.53 -56.46 20.64
C PRO A 1033 14.81 -57.06 20.02
N CYS A 1034 15.30 -56.48 18.92
CA CYS A 1034 16.68 -56.65 18.49
C CYS A 1034 17.30 -55.28 18.18
N ALA A 1035 18.26 -54.91 19.02
CA ALA A 1035 19.24 -53.88 18.73
C ALA A 1035 20.21 -54.37 17.66
N VAL A 1036 20.76 -53.42 16.90
CA VAL A 1036 21.87 -53.55 15.93
C VAL A 1036 21.45 -54.09 14.54
N HIS A 1037 21.66 -53.27 13.51
CA HIS A 1037 21.17 -53.34 12.10
C HIS A 1037 19.75 -52.77 11.92
N GLY A 1038 19.52 -51.56 11.39
CA GLY A 1038 20.25 -50.84 10.35
C GLY A 1038 19.18 -50.38 9.34
N PHE A 1039 19.12 -49.08 9.09
CA PHE A 1039 18.26 -48.27 8.20
C PHE A 1039 17.53 -48.95 6.99
N GLY A 1040 17.97 -50.10 6.49
CA GLY A 1040 17.34 -50.86 5.41
C GLY A 1040 15.96 -51.46 5.74
N SER A 1041 15.74 -51.97 6.96
CA SER A 1041 14.45 -52.58 7.35
C SER A 1041 13.31 -51.55 7.43
N PHE A 1042 13.64 -50.28 7.71
CA PHE A 1042 12.69 -49.17 7.77
C PHE A 1042 12.29 -48.67 6.36
N LEU A 1043 13.23 -48.69 5.41
CA LEU A 1043 12.96 -48.40 3.99
C LEU A 1043 12.13 -49.49 3.31
N GLN A 1044 12.30 -50.75 3.70
CA GLN A 1044 11.52 -51.88 3.19
C GLN A 1044 10.08 -51.89 3.75
N PHE A 1045 9.88 -51.36 4.96
CA PHE A 1045 8.58 -51.07 5.56
C PHE A 1045 7.87 -49.90 4.84
N LEU A 1046 8.59 -48.84 4.48
CA LEU A 1046 8.07 -47.70 3.70
C LEU A 1046 7.64 -48.11 2.27
N TYR A 1047 8.38 -48.99 1.61
CA TYR A 1047 8.01 -49.55 0.31
C TYR A 1047 6.74 -50.44 0.38
N SER A 1048 6.55 -51.17 1.48
CA SER A 1048 5.36 -52.03 1.68
C SER A 1048 4.09 -51.21 1.97
N LEU A 1049 4.22 -50.08 2.69
CA LEU A 1049 3.12 -49.12 2.91
C LEU A 1049 2.70 -48.40 1.62
N GLN A 1050 3.68 -48.07 0.75
CA GLN A 1050 3.42 -47.47 -0.55
C GLN A 1050 2.74 -48.45 -1.53
N ALA A 1051 3.04 -49.76 -1.44
CA ALA A 1051 2.38 -50.80 -2.22
C ALA A 1051 0.95 -51.12 -1.75
N HIS A 1052 0.66 -51.05 -0.44
CA HIS A 1052 -0.70 -51.24 0.08
C HIS A 1052 -1.63 -50.05 -0.20
N ALA A 1053 -1.10 -48.82 -0.22
CA ALA A 1053 -1.87 -47.63 -0.59
C ALA A 1053 -2.31 -47.60 -2.07
N GLN A 1054 -1.62 -48.35 -2.96
CA GLN A 1054 -1.99 -48.47 -4.37
C GLN A 1054 -3.07 -49.53 -4.65
N LEU A 1055 -3.37 -50.43 -3.71
CA LEU A 1055 -4.36 -51.50 -3.88
C LEU A 1055 -5.77 -51.14 -3.38
N VAL A 1056 -5.91 -50.05 -2.61
CA VAL A 1056 -7.21 -49.60 -2.06
C VAL A 1056 -7.96 -48.66 -3.02
N HIS A 1057 -7.44 -48.44 -4.24
CA HIS A 1057 -8.07 -47.59 -5.26
C HIS A 1057 -8.66 -48.35 -6.47
N TYR A 1058 -8.83 -49.67 -6.35
CA TYR A 1058 -9.67 -50.47 -7.24
C TYR A 1058 -10.66 -51.30 -6.41
N GLU A 1059 -11.68 -50.61 -5.87
CA GLU A 1059 -13.05 -51.12 -5.66
C GLU A 1059 -14.00 -49.93 -5.49
#